data_AF-E7GC12-F1
#
_entry.id   AF-E7GC12-F1
#
_cell.length_a   1.000
_cell.length_b   1.000
_cell.length_c   1.000
_cell.angle_alpha   90.00
_cell.angle_beta   90.00
_cell.angle_gamma   90.00
#
_symmetry.space_group_name_H-M   'P 1'
#
loop_
_entity.id
_entity.type
_entity.pdbx_description
1 polymer ?
#
loop_
_entity_poly.entity_id
_entity_poly.type
_entity_poly.pdbx_seq_one_letter_code
_entity_poly.pdbx_strand_id
1 'polypeptide(L)'
;MVVLFIWEVLKIPRIIVKTGYIKGKAHKEYYVQYIATREGVEKYKSDHGDKPATTKQKQLISQLMKDYPEAKKMFEYDDYTSNPNRENASELISSVIDSNIHDIATKENYVDYISHRPRVEKLGEHGLFSDHGYEVHLKDVIDEVGKHEGNVWTHIISLKREDASRLGYDHVQNWMSLCQSKRNELAEAMKIDVNHLKWYAAFHNEGHHPHIHMIVYSTDVKEGFVTKQGIEKIRGIFAKEIFKQDLIQTYSEQTEIRNELKKYSQDIVKKMLQGIEVSHIDNDYIFRKIMELKTSLENYHGRLAFAYIPKESKQIINDILREMEKNEYLQQLYEQWLIYKQDIHSTYKDELLERLPLLEQKEFRSIKNMILKEVMSFQTNEIFDFQEIQETEDDSQLFNDNDIEDVEDTNNKGSTANGFILEWTSDYKSAVEYFYGNGNQEQDIKKAEELLKMECQRNNVLAYALLGKLYAVNQKEELSNQFYEKSFKGFEELLNEAVENKFVKSYCSYRVGKHYLYGMGTEIDYQKAYEYFEQSDNPYAQYSLGVMYQRGLGVDQNNENAFDYFKQSATNGNVYGNYELARHYDYGIGCEKDEYLASCHYKKAYHSFQEMIEKQEDDNLLYRLGMMTLKGKGCEKDIDKAISYLEKAVSLENENAKLLLAQIYLQEDDYENIPRAMKWLEESDNQLACYILGKEYSSGEHIEKDTEKAIHYLSLCDDNEYAFYKLFQIYEETQNHDLSLHYLKMACDKQFEPALIKMAQLLIEGQKIEKDIDKAINYLKTAESNNNQFAQYMLGKLFLFGKDVEQDEKLAVEYLQKSAQQGNEYAQYLLEHMNDFYHQPLALMASRFFHHVSRIFQSQMPINNHPLAGTERKLKQKIMQKKLAMGHKQDDHTLN
;
A
#
# COMPACT_ATOMS: atom_id res chain seq x y z
N MET A 1 -19.01 -1.07 -31.87
CA MET A 1 -20.17 -1.98 -32.04
C MET A 1 -19.88 -3.40 -31.53
N VAL A 2 -18.90 -3.59 -30.61
CA VAL A 2 -18.53 -4.88 -30.00
C VAL A 2 -18.85 -4.91 -28.47
N VAL A 3 -19.26 -3.79 -27.89
CA VAL A 3 -19.37 -3.60 -26.43
C VAL A 3 -20.68 -4.15 -25.82
N LEU A 4 -21.62 -4.65 -26.63
CA LEU A 4 -22.88 -5.21 -26.13
C LEU A 4 -22.87 -6.73 -25.91
N PHE A 5 -21.78 -7.44 -26.25
CA PHE A 5 -21.74 -8.91 -26.23
C PHE A 5 -20.98 -9.54 -25.03
N ILE A 6 -20.42 -8.75 -24.10
CA ILE A 6 -19.69 -9.27 -22.93
C ILE A 6 -20.55 -9.27 -21.64
N TRP A 7 -21.77 -8.76 -21.68
CA TRP A 7 -22.68 -8.75 -20.51
C TRP A 7 -23.36 -10.10 -20.21
N GLU A 8 -22.92 -11.20 -20.82
CA GLU A 8 -23.62 -12.50 -20.71
C GLU A 8 -22.89 -13.60 -19.90
N VAL A 9 -21.66 -13.44 -19.40
CA VAL A 9 -21.02 -14.52 -18.60
C VAL A 9 -20.01 -14.02 -17.55
N LEU A 10 -20.34 -13.02 -16.73
CA LEU A 10 -19.62 -12.76 -15.48
C LEU A 10 -20.54 -12.99 -14.28
N LYS A 11 -20.17 -13.96 -13.44
CA LYS A 11 -20.87 -14.29 -12.19
C LYS A 11 -20.62 -13.18 -11.18
N ILE A 12 -21.45 -12.14 -11.21
CA ILE A 12 -21.33 -11.02 -10.28
C ILE A 12 -21.84 -11.46 -8.89
N PRO A 13 -20.99 -11.43 -7.85
CA PRO A 13 -21.39 -11.71 -6.46
C PRO A 13 -22.41 -10.67 -6.02
N ARG A 14 -23.57 -11.11 -5.52
CA ARG A 14 -24.67 -10.19 -5.16
C ARG A 14 -25.36 -10.62 -3.89
N ILE A 15 -25.56 -9.66 -3.00
CA ILE A 15 -26.32 -9.81 -1.77
C ILE A 15 -27.46 -8.80 -1.70
N ILE A 16 -28.64 -9.28 -1.35
CA ILE A 16 -29.82 -8.44 -1.15
C ILE A 16 -30.09 -8.36 0.34
N VAL A 17 -30.19 -7.12 0.85
CA VAL A 17 -30.55 -6.84 2.24
C VAL A 17 -31.78 -5.96 2.27
N LYS A 18 -32.90 -6.51 2.76
CA LYS A 18 -34.15 -5.78 3.01
C LYS A 18 -34.31 -5.55 4.50
N THR A 19 -34.58 -4.31 4.91
CA THR A 19 -34.77 -3.94 6.31
C THR A 19 -36.13 -3.32 6.53
N GLY A 20 -36.86 -3.79 7.56
CA GLY A 20 -38.14 -3.26 8.02
C GLY A 20 -38.22 -3.25 9.54
N TYR A 21 -39.32 -2.75 10.12
CA TYR A 21 -39.55 -2.80 11.56
C TYR A 21 -41.02 -3.07 11.89
N ILE A 22 -41.27 -3.65 13.06
CA ILE A 22 -42.60 -4.03 13.52
C ILE A 22 -42.98 -3.23 14.78
N LYS A 23 -44.22 -2.74 14.82
CA LYS A 23 -44.85 -2.07 15.98
C LYS A 23 -46.08 -2.85 16.43
N GLY A 24 -46.21 -3.09 17.74
CA GLY A 24 -47.37 -3.76 18.36
C GLY A 24 -47.13 -5.23 18.74
N LYS A 25 -47.58 -5.61 19.95
CA LYS A 25 -47.33 -6.90 20.60
C LYS A 25 -47.73 -8.13 19.77
N ALA A 26 -48.98 -8.16 19.29
CA ALA A 26 -49.50 -9.30 18.53
C ALA A 26 -48.69 -9.55 17.25
N HIS A 27 -48.34 -8.50 16.49
CA HIS A 27 -47.56 -8.64 15.26
C HIS A 27 -46.15 -9.20 15.50
N LYS A 28 -45.54 -8.88 16.64
CA LYS A 28 -44.21 -9.37 17.03
C LYS A 28 -44.23 -10.88 17.34
N GLU A 29 -45.19 -11.32 18.15
CA GLU A 29 -45.36 -12.73 18.53
C GLU A 29 -45.62 -13.61 17.30
N TYR A 30 -46.53 -13.17 16.41
CA TYR A 30 -46.84 -13.90 15.17
C TYR A 30 -45.65 -13.99 14.22
N TYR A 31 -44.86 -12.92 14.07
CA TYR A 31 -43.72 -12.92 13.15
C TYR A 31 -42.61 -13.86 13.61
N VAL A 32 -42.28 -13.86 14.91
CA VAL A 32 -41.30 -14.80 15.51
C VAL A 32 -41.74 -16.24 15.29
N GLN A 33 -43.02 -16.55 15.56
CA GLN A 33 -43.55 -17.90 15.36
C GLN A 33 -43.51 -18.33 13.89
N TYR A 34 -43.84 -17.41 12.97
CA TYR A 34 -43.82 -17.65 11.53
C TYR A 34 -42.42 -18.00 11.02
N ILE A 35 -41.40 -17.17 11.26
CA ILE A 35 -40.03 -17.44 10.77
C ILE A 35 -39.43 -18.72 11.38
N ALA A 36 -39.80 -19.04 12.62
CA ALA A 36 -39.29 -20.20 13.34
C ALA A 36 -39.85 -21.54 12.85
N THR A 37 -41.04 -21.53 12.23
CA THR A 37 -41.81 -22.74 11.93
C THR A 37 -42.17 -22.93 10.46
N ARG A 38 -41.92 -21.94 9.59
CA ARG A 38 -42.19 -21.96 8.14
C ARG A 38 -41.59 -23.17 7.43
N GLU A 39 -42.23 -23.60 6.35
CA GLU A 39 -41.70 -24.62 5.44
C GLU A 39 -40.46 -24.08 4.69
N GLY A 40 -39.44 -24.92 4.49
CA GLY A 40 -38.12 -24.50 3.96
C GLY A 40 -37.10 -24.06 5.01
N VAL A 41 -37.49 -23.94 6.29
CA VAL A 41 -36.57 -23.75 7.42
C VAL A 41 -35.81 -25.06 7.66
N GLU A 42 -34.47 -25.01 7.63
CA GLU A 42 -33.63 -26.20 7.83
C GLU A 42 -33.80 -26.74 9.25
N LYS A 43 -34.38 -27.95 9.38
CA LYS A 43 -34.58 -28.69 10.63
C LYS A 43 -33.82 -30.01 10.53
N TYR A 44 -33.21 -30.47 11.63
CA TYR A 44 -32.46 -31.73 11.67
C TYR A 44 -33.31 -32.92 11.19
N LYS A 45 -32.82 -33.73 10.24
CA LYS A 45 -33.61 -34.66 9.40
C LYS A 45 -33.99 -35.99 10.06
N SER A 46 -35.16 -36.54 9.66
CA SER A 46 -35.43 -38.00 9.57
C SER A 46 -36.32 -38.42 8.37
N ASP A 47 -35.70 -39.01 7.33
CA ASP A 47 -35.99 -40.25 6.55
C ASP A 47 -37.37 -40.74 6.02
N HIS A 48 -38.44 -39.94 5.78
CA HIS A 48 -39.71 -40.50 5.23
C HIS A 48 -40.40 -39.79 4.02
N GLY A 49 -39.68 -39.02 3.19
CA GLY A 49 -40.23 -38.26 2.04
C GLY A 49 -40.90 -39.10 0.93
N ASP A 50 -40.32 -40.25 0.58
CA ASP A 50 -40.70 -41.04 -0.60
C ASP A 50 -42.00 -41.86 -0.48
N LYS A 51 -42.65 -41.87 0.68
CA LYS A 51 -43.89 -42.66 0.86
C LYS A 51 -45.05 -42.00 0.07
N PRO A 52 -46.14 -42.72 -0.27
CA PRO A 52 -47.29 -42.15 -0.99
C PRO A 52 -48.08 -41.09 -0.20
N ALA A 53 -48.60 -40.06 -0.88
CA ALA A 53 -49.40 -38.99 -0.29
C ALA A 53 -50.57 -39.53 0.57
N THR A 54 -50.82 -38.91 1.73
CA THR A 54 -51.94 -39.35 2.60
C THR A 54 -53.30 -39.14 1.92
N THR A 55 -54.30 -39.93 2.33
CA THR A 55 -55.71 -39.72 1.98
C THR A 55 -56.19 -38.29 2.27
N LYS A 56 -55.71 -37.68 3.38
CA LYS A 56 -56.03 -36.29 3.75
C LYS A 56 -55.39 -35.27 2.80
N GLN A 57 -54.11 -35.44 2.44
CA GLN A 57 -53.44 -34.58 1.44
C GLN A 57 -54.16 -34.64 0.09
N LYS A 58 -54.54 -35.83 -0.38
CA LYS A 58 -55.28 -36.01 -1.64
C LYS A 58 -56.65 -35.31 -1.65
N GLN A 59 -57.39 -35.39 -0.54
CA GLN A 59 -58.69 -34.72 -0.38
C GLN A 59 -58.54 -33.21 -0.37
N LEU A 60 -57.54 -32.69 0.34
CA LEU A 60 -57.29 -31.25 0.43
C LEU A 60 -56.83 -30.66 -0.90
N ILE A 61 -55.92 -31.34 -1.63
CA ILE A 61 -55.52 -30.94 -2.98
C ILE A 61 -56.75 -30.91 -3.90
N SER A 62 -57.62 -31.92 -3.84
CA SER A 62 -58.83 -31.94 -4.66
C SER A 62 -59.77 -30.77 -4.38
N GLN A 63 -59.87 -30.35 -3.12
CA GLN A 63 -60.65 -29.18 -2.70
C GLN A 63 -60.01 -27.87 -3.18
N LEU A 64 -58.70 -27.69 -2.97
CA LEU A 64 -57.95 -26.52 -3.41
C LEU A 64 -57.97 -26.34 -4.93
N MET A 65 -57.92 -27.44 -5.69
CA MET A 65 -58.02 -27.41 -7.15
C MET A 65 -59.42 -27.06 -7.67
N LYS A 66 -60.45 -27.15 -6.81
CA LYS A 66 -61.82 -26.73 -7.12
C LYS A 66 -62.02 -25.26 -6.80
N ASP A 67 -61.47 -24.82 -5.67
CA ASP A 67 -61.58 -23.44 -5.18
C ASP A 67 -60.64 -22.49 -5.94
N TYR A 68 -59.48 -22.99 -6.40
CA TYR A 68 -58.47 -22.26 -7.17
C TYR A 68 -58.07 -23.02 -8.45
N PRO A 69 -58.91 -22.98 -9.52
CA PRO A 69 -58.70 -23.78 -10.73
C PRO A 69 -57.39 -23.47 -11.48
N GLU A 70 -56.91 -22.22 -11.37
CA GLU A 70 -55.69 -21.75 -12.02
C GLU A 70 -54.41 -22.39 -11.45
N ALA A 71 -54.48 -22.92 -10.22
CA ALA A 71 -53.34 -23.58 -9.58
C ALA A 71 -52.95 -24.91 -10.24
N LYS A 72 -53.78 -25.44 -11.14
CA LYS A 72 -53.44 -26.58 -12.01
C LYS A 72 -52.36 -26.25 -13.06
N LYS A 73 -51.99 -24.97 -13.21
CA LYS A 73 -50.91 -24.51 -14.10
C LYS A 73 -49.58 -24.32 -13.38
N MET A 74 -49.51 -24.62 -12.07
CA MET A 74 -48.29 -24.51 -11.27
C MET A 74 -47.39 -25.73 -11.49
N PHE A 75 -46.07 -25.55 -11.46
CA PHE A 75 -45.11 -26.64 -11.66
C PHE A 75 -45.24 -27.72 -10.58
N GLU A 76 -45.53 -27.31 -9.34
CA GLU A 76 -45.76 -28.19 -8.21
C GLU A 76 -47.00 -29.10 -8.42
N TYR A 77 -47.94 -28.69 -9.28
CA TYR A 77 -49.11 -29.50 -9.64
C TYR A 77 -48.70 -30.62 -10.60
N ASP A 78 -47.84 -30.31 -11.57
CA ASP A 78 -47.28 -31.28 -12.51
C ASP A 78 -46.36 -32.28 -11.78
N ASP A 79 -45.57 -31.81 -10.80
CA ASP A 79 -44.69 -32.66 -9.99
C ASP A 79 -45.47 -33.59 -9.06
N TYR A 80 -46.56 -33.11 -8.45
CA TYR A 80 -47.44 -33.94 -7.63
C TYR A 80 -48.24 -34.95 -8.47
N THR A 81 -48.72 -34.58 -9.65
CA THR A 81 -49.44 -35.51 -10.53
C THR A 81 -48.52 -36.57 -11.12
N SER A 82 -47.28 -36.23 -11.41
CA SER A 82 -46.25 -37.15 -11.90
C SER A 82 -45.76 -38.11 -10.81
N ASN A 83 -45.58 -37.62 -9.58
CA ASN A 83 -45.19 -38.43 -8.43
C ASN A 83 -45.95 -38.02 -7.16
N PRO A 84 -47.11 -38.64 -6.85
CA PRO A 84 -47.96 -38.26 -5.72
C PRO A 84 -47.42 -38.82 -4.40
N ASN A 85 -46.19 -38.47 -4.07
CA ASN A 85 -45.55 -38.75 -2.79
C ASN A 85 -45.91 -37.64 -1.78
N ARG A 86 -45.38 -37.75 -0.56
CA ARG A 86 -45.81 -36.94 0.58
C ARG A 86 -45.22 -35.55 0.57
N GLU A 87 -44.06 -35.42 -0.09
CA GLU A 87 -43.27 -34.22 -0.27
C GLU A 87 -43.89 -33.32 -1.35
N ASN A 88 -44.06 -33.83 -2.58
CA ASN A 88 -44.68 -33.10 -3.68
C ASN A 88 -46.13 -32.68 -3.35
N ALA A 89 -46.86 -33.52 -2.60
CA ALA A 89 -48.20 -33.17 -2.12
C ALA A 89 -48.19 -31.99 -1.15
N SER A 90 -47.18 -31.90 -0.27
CA SER A 90 -47.08 -30.80 0.69
C SER A 90 -46.61 -29.51 0.03
N GLU A 91 -45.65 -29.58 -0.90
CA GLU A 91 -45.17 -28.42 -1.66
C GLU A 91 -46.28 -27.79 -2.48
N LEU A 92 -47.04 -28.60 -3.24
CA LEU A 92 -48.19 -28.11 -4.00
C LEU A 92 -49.22 -27.40 -3.10
N ILE A 93 -49.58 -28.02 -1.97
CA ILE A 93 -50.57 -27.43 -1.05
C ILE A 93 -50.10 -26.06 -0.54
N SER A 94 -48.82 -25.93 -0.19
CA SER A 94 -48.26 -24.67 0.31
C SER A 94 -48.15 -23.61 -0.78
N SER A 95 -47.64 -23.96 -1.95
CA SER A 95 -47.52 -23.01 -3.07
C SER A 95 -48.89 -22.43 -3.47
N VAL A 96 -49.94 -23.26 -3.50
CA VAL A 96 -51.31 -22.81 -3.79
C VAL A 96 -51.83 -21.85 -2.72
N ILE A 97 -51.54 -22.12 -1.45
CA ILE A 97 -52.04 -21.32 -0.33
C ILE A 97 -51.27 -20.01 -0.17
N ASP A 98 -49.95 -20.05 -0.32
CA ASP A 98 -49.09 -18.87 -0.24
C ASP A 98 -49.36 -17.88 -1.38
N SER A 99 -49.65 -18.40 -2.59
CA SER A 99 -50.02 -17.56 -3.74
C SER A 99 -51.38 -16.88 -3.56
N ASN A 100 -52.25 -17.42 -2.70
CA ASN A 100 -53.61 -16.93 -2.46
C ASN A 100 -53.82 -16.48 -1.00
N ILE A 101 -52.72 -16.10 -0.33
CA ILE A 101 -52.68 -15.82 1.12
C ILE A 101 -53.63 -14.70 1.56
N HIS A 102 -53.91 -13.74 0.67
CA HIS A 102 -54.81 -12.62 0.93
C HIS A 102 -56.29 -13.02 1.04
N ASP A 103 -56.71 -14.11 0.38
CA ASP A 103 -58.07 -14.65 0.45
C ASP A 103 -58.26 -15.62 1.64
N ILE A 104 -57.18 -16.29 2.07
CA ILE A 104 -57.19 -17.35 3.09
C ILE A 104 -56.97 -16.79 4.51
N ALA A 105 -56.33 -15.63 4.64
CA ALA A 105 -55.92 -15.03 5.91
C ALA A 105 -57.03 -14.24 6.64
N THR A 106 -58.14 -14.89 7.00
CA THR A 106 -58.91 -14.43 8.18
C THR A 106 -58.29 -15.04 9.44
N LYS A 107 -58.07 -14.19 10.46
CA LYS A 107 -57.20 -14.37 11.65
C LYS A 107 -57.30 -15.68 12.43
N GLU A 108 -58.36 -16.47 12.26
CA GLU A 108 -58.59 -17.72 13.00
C GLU A 108 -58.35 -18.97 12.14
N ASN A 109 -58.60 -18.90 10.82
CA ASN A 109 -58.50 -20.07 9.95
C ASN A 109 -57.06 -20.46 9.61
N TYR A 110 -56.15 -19.49 9.47
CA TYR A 110 -54.75 -19.77 9.12
C TYR A 110 -53.98 -20.44 10.27
N VAL A 111 -54.29 -20.10 11.52
CA VAL A 111 -53.66 -20.66 12.72
C VAL A 111 -54.20 -22.06 13.04
N ASP A 112 -55.51 -22.28 12.85
CA ASP A 112 -56.12 -23.61 12.96
C ASP A 112 -55.65 -24.54 11.82
N TYR A 113 -55.36 -23.98 10.64
CA TYR A 113 -54.89 -24.70 9.48
C TYR A 113 -53.46 -25.25 9.62
N ILE A 114 -52.51 -24.46 10.11
CA ILE A 114 -51.10 -24.89 10.27
C ILE A 114 -50.96 -25.91 11.42
N SER A 115 -51.81 -25.81 12.44
CA SER A 115 -51.76 -26.68 13.64
C SER A 115 -52.29 -28.10 13.41
N HIS A 116 -53.06 -28.35 12.34
CA HIS A 116 -53.69 -29.64 12.05
C HIS A 116 -53.10 -30.40 10.84
N ARG A 117 -51.90 -30.04 10.37
CA ARG A 117 -51.25 -30.68 9.20
C ARG A 117 -51.08 -32.20 9.41
N PRO A 118 -51.51 -33.07 8.47
CA PRO A 118 -51.38 -34.52 8.59
C PRO A 118 -49.96 -34.98 8.20
N ARG A 119 -48.99 -34.66 9.07
CA ARG A 119 -47.67 -35.28 9.33
C ARG A 119 -46.76 -34.33 10.10
N VAL A 120 -47.27 -33.78 11.20
CA VAL A 120 -46.39 -33.19 12.22
C VAL A 120 -45.68 -34.36 12.92
N GLU A 121 -44.58 -34.82 12.34
CA GLU A 121 -43.58 -35.62 13.04
C GLU A 121 -42.66 -34.62 13.75
N LYS A 122 -42.82 -34.53 15.08
CA LYS A 122 -42.03 -33.64 15.94
C LYS A 122 -40.64 -34.24 16.13
N LEU A 123 -39.60 -33.62 15.59
CA LEU A 123 -38.20 -33.77 16.02
C LEU A 123 -37.46 -32.44 15.75
N GLY A 124 -37.14 -31.70 16.82
CA GLY A 124 -36.66 -30.31 16.86
C GLY A 124 -37.80 -29.27 16.83
N GLU A 125 -38.00 -28.45 17.87
CA GLU A 125 -39.21 -27.62 18.01
C GLU A 125 -39.29 -26.40 17.06
N HIS A 126 -38.17 -25.91 16.50
CA HIS A 126 -38.10 -24.75 15.57
C HIS A 126 -36.69 -24.56 14.96
N GLY A 127 -36.53 -23.62 14.00
CA GLY A 127 -35.24 -23.29 13.36
C GLY A 127 -34.57 -21.98 13.78
N LEU A 128 -35.02 -21.34 14.87
CA LEU A 128 -34.35 -20.14 15.41
C LEU A 128 -32.97 -20.44 15.99
N PHE A 129 -32.02 -19.54 15.75
CA PHE A 129 -30.70 -19.49 16.38
C PHE A 129 -30.33 -18.07 16.83
N SER A 130 -29.36 -17.97 17.75
CA SER A 130 -28.86 -16.70 18.31
C SER A 130 -27.40 -16.82 18.77
N ASP A 131 -26.93 -15.92 19.64
CA ASP A 131 -25.61 -15.98 20.29
C ASP A 131 -25.36 -17.30 21.05
N HIS A 132 -26.41 -17.97 21.53
CA HIS A 132 -26.32 -19.24 22.26
C HIS A 132 -26.42 -20.47 21.31
N GLY A 133 -26.28 -20.26 20.00
CA GLY A 133 -26.45 -21.29 19.00
C GLY A 133 -27.90 -21.72 18.84
N TYR A 134 -28.17 -23.02 18.92
CA TYR A 134 -29.51 -23.63 18.75
C TYR A 134 -30.31 -23.76 20.05
N GLU A 135 -29.71 -23.46 21.21
CA GLU A 135 -30.37 -23.55 22.53
C GLU A 135 -31.28 -22.33 22.77
N VAL A 136 -32.23 -22.12 21.86
CA VAL A 136 -33.23 -21.06 21.95
C VAL A 136 -34.57 -21.71 22.30
N HIS A 137 -35.28 -21.20 23.30
CA HIS A 137 -36.63 -21.67 23.61
C HIS A 137 -37.66 -20.77 22.93
N LEU A 138 -38.31 -21.26 21.87
CA LEU A 138 -39.24 -20.44 21.07
C LEU A 138 -40.31 -19.71 21.89
N LYS A 139 -40.90 -20.36 22.90
CA LYS A 139 -41.92 -19.71 23.75
C LYS A 139 -41.36 -18.51 24.50
N ASP A 140 -40.14 -18.62 25.03
CA ASP A 140 -39.50 -17.55 25.78
C ASP A 140 -39.17 -16.38 24.85
N VAL A 141 -38.71 -16.65 23.63
CA VAL A 141 -38.44 -15.61 22.62
C VAL A 141 -39.72 -14.93 22.15
N ILE A 142 -40.80 -15.67 21.89
CA ILE A 142 -42.11 -15.09 21.53
C ILE A 142 -42.58 -14.13 22.62
N ASP A 143 -42.55 -14.59 23.88
CA ASP A 143 -42.95 -13.80 25.03
C ASP A 143 -42.07 -12.57 25.23
N GLU A 144 -40.76 -12.72 25.08
CA GLU A 144 -39.77 -11.65 25.22
C GLU A 144 -39.95 -10.57 24.16
N VAL A 145 -39.93 -10.95 22.87
CA VAL A 145 -40.05 -10.03 21.74
C VAL A 145 -41.45 -9.41 21.71
N GLY A 146 -42.49 -10.16 22.09
CA GLY A 146 -43.87 -9.66 22.22
C GLY A 146 -44.04 -8.58 23.29
N LYS A 147 -43.35 -8.72 24.43
CA LYS A 147 -43.38 -7.74 25.54
C LYS A 147 -42.48 -6.53 25.31
N HIS A 148 -41.56 -6.56 24.36
CA HIS A 148 -40.67 -5.44 24.07
C HIS A 148 -41.46 -4.20 23.62
N GLU A 149 -41.24 -3.05 24.26
CA GLU A 149 -41.97 -1.80 23.96
C GLU A 149 -41.36 -1.00 22.80
N GLY A 150 -40.07 -1.20 22.51
CA GLY A 150 -39.34 -0.51 21.43
C GLY A 150 -39.58 -1.08 20.03
N ASN A 151 -38.89 -0.50 19.04
CA ASN A 151 -38.89 -1.01 17.67
C ASN A 151 -38.18 -2.37 17.61
N VAL A 152 -38.78 -3.31 16.90
CA VAL A 152 -38.14 -4.59 16.56
C VAL A 152 -37.84 -4.58 15.07
N TRP A 153 -36.56 -4.60 14.73
CA TRP A 153 -36.09 -4.55 13.36
C TRP A 153 -36.04 -5.95 12.75
N THR A 154 -36.32 -6.00 11.47
CA THR A 154 -36.31 -7.22 10.66
C THR A 154 -35.35 -7.02 9.49
N HIS A 155 -34.42 -7.94 9.32
CA HIS A 155 -33.51 -7.96 8.19
C HIS A 155 -33.69 -9.27 7.42
N ILE A 156 -33.82 -9.16 6.11
CA ILE A 156 -33.80 -10.31 5.20
C ILE A 156 -32.52 -10.20 4.40
N ILE A 157 -31.66 -11.20 4.52
CA ILE A 157 -30.38 -11.26 3.83
C ILE A 157 -30.42 -12.48 2.92
N SER A 158 -30.38 -12.26 1.60
CA SER A 158 -30.55 -13.31 0.61
C SER A 158 -29.42 -13.34 -0.41
N LEU A 159 -29.04 -14.55 -0.82
CA LEU A 159 -28.04 -14.83 -1.83
C LEU A 159 -28.68 -15.49 -3.05
N LYS A 160 -27.97 -15.49 -4.18
CA LYS A 160 -28.29 -16.39 -5.30
C LYS A 160 -27.96 -17.83 -4.89
N ARG A 161 -28.75 -18.80 -5.37
CA ARG A 161 -28.53 -20.22 -5.11
C ARG A 161 -27.11 -20.67 -5.44
N GLU A 162 -26.56 -20.21 -6.57
CA GLU A 162 -25.23 -20.60 -7.01
C GLU A 162 -24.13 -20.09 -6.06
N ASP A 163 -24.27 -18.86 -5.58
CA ASP A 163 -23.33 -18.26 -4.61
C ASP A 163 -23.45 -18.91 -3.24
N ALA A 164 -24.68 -19.15 -2.78
CA ALA A 164 -24.93 -19.82 -1.52
C ALA A 164 -24.30 -21.23 -1.49
N SER A 165 -24.47 -22.02 -2.56
CA SER A 165 -23.86 -23.36 -2.62
C SER A 165 -22.34 -23.32 -2.75
N ARG A 166 -21.81 -22.40 -3.57
CA ARG A 166 -20.36 -22.22 -3.74
C ARG A 166 -19.64 -21.82 -2.45
N LEU A 167 -20.27 -20.96 -1.65
CA LEU A 167 -19.69 -20.37 -0.45
C LEU A 167 -20.14 -21.06 0.85
N GLY A 168 -20.93 -22.14 0.74
CA GLY A 168 -21.43 -22.93 1.88
C GLY A 168 -22.58 -22.28 2.67
N TYR A 169 -23.19 -21.21 2.16
CA TYR A 169 -24.37 -20.58 2.74
C TYR A 169 -25.69 -21.26 2.33
N ASP A 170 -25.62 -22.50 1.86
CA ASP A 170 -26.75 -23.43 1.72
C ASP A 170 -27.04 -24.24 3.00
N HIS A 171 -26.26 -23.99 4.06
CA HIS A 171 -26.42 -24.58 5.39
C HIS A 171 -26.52 -23.52 6.49
N VAL A 172 -27.39 -23.76 7.47
CA VAL A 172 -27.62 -22.85 8.61
C VAL A 172 -26.36 -22.56 9.45
N GLN A 173 -25.42 -23.49 9.54
CA GLN A 173 -24.23 -23.36 10.41
C GLN A 173 -23.38 -22.15 10.01
N ASN A 174 -23.16 -21.96 8.70
CA ASN A 174 -22.35 -20.86 8.18
C ASN A 174 -23.04 -19.50 8.35
N TRP A 175 -24.36 -19.45 8.19
CA TRP A 175 -25.15 -18.26 8.53
C TRP A 175 -25.10 -17.92 10.02
N MET A 176 -25.17 -18.92 10.89
CA MET A 176 -25.10 -18.73 12.34
C MET A 176 -23.72 -18.21 12.77
N SER A 177 -22.64 -18.85 12.33
CA SER A 177 -21.27 -18.39 12.61
C SER A 177 -21.00 -16.99 12.05
N LEU A 178 -21.57 -16.67 10.90
CA LEU A 178 -21.49 -15.32 10.32
C LEU A 178 -22.23 -14.30 11.20
N CYS A 179 -23.49 -14.55 11.58
CA CYS A 179 -24.24 -13.63 12.44
C CYS A 179 -23.57 -13.43 13.82
N GLN A 180 -23.04 -14.50 14.42
CA GLN A 180 -22.34 -14.46 15.69
C GLN A 180 -21.05 -13.64 15.61
N SER A 181 -20.22 -13.87 14.59
CA SER A 181 -18.97 -13.12 14.42
C SER A 181 -19.22 -11.63 14.12
N LYS A 182 -20.31 -11.31 13.42
CA LYS A 182 -20.67 -9.94 13.04
C LYS A 182 -21.58 -9.19 14.03
N ARG A 183 -21.85 -9.79 15.19
CA ARG A 183 -22.72 -9.23 16.25
C ARG A 183 -22.36 -7.80 16.63
N ASN A 184 -21.07 -7.53 16.89
CA ASN A 184 -20.62 -6.22 17.37
C ASN A 184 -20.71 -5.15 16.26
N GLU A 185 -20.31 -5.50 15.03
CA GLU A 185 -20.43 -4.63 13.86
C GLU A 185 -21.90 -4.30 13.56
N LEU A 186 -22.80 -5.28 13.73
CA LEU A 186 -24.24 -5.10 13.59
C LEU A 186 -24.81 -4.14 14.66
N ALA A 187 -24.38 -4.28 15.93
CA ALA A 187 -24.76 -3.37 17.01
C ALA A 187 -24.38 -1.91 16.70
N GLU A 188 -23.14 -1.70 16.25
CA GLU A 188 -22.62 -0.39 15.87
C GLU A 188 -23.41 0.21 14.69
N ALA A 189 -23.67 -0.58 13.64
CA ALA A 189 -24.42 -0.14 12.46
C ALA A 189 -25.87 0.27 12.80
N MET A 190 -26.44 -0.34 13.84
CA MET A 190 -27.79 -0.06 14.33
C MET A 190 -27.83 0.99 15.45
N LYS A 191 -26.68 1.48 15.95
CA LYS A 191 -26.56 2.37 17.11
C LYS A 191 -27.21 1.76 18.36
N ILE A 192 -26.80 0.54 18.68
CA ILE A 192 -27.18 -0.21 19.87
C ILE A 192 -25.91 -0.50 20.65
N ASP A 193 -25.91 -0.29 21.97
CA ASP A 193 -24.80 -0.74 22.79
C ASP A 193 -24.67 -2.26 22.69
N VAL A 194 -23.45 -2.78 22.54
CA VAL A 194 -23.20 -4.21 22.33
C VAL A 194 -23.79 -5.08 23.47
N ASN A 195 -23.88 -4.54 24.69
CA ASN A 195 -24.48 -5.22 25.83
C ASN A 195 -26.01 -5.20 25.81
N HIS A 196 -26.60 -4.25 25.08
CA HIS A 196 -28.04 -4.12 24.91
C HIS A 196 -28.58 -4.84 23.67
N LEU A 197 -27.70 -5.28 22.75
CA LEU A 197 -28.10 -5.95 21.51
C LEU A 197 -28.67 -7.35 21.78
N LYS A 198 -29.90 -7.57 21.30
CA LYS A 198 -30.47 -8.92 21.14
C LYS A 198 -30.88 -9.18 19.70
N TRP A 199 -30.58 -10.40 19.23
CA TRP A 199 -30.95 -10.84 17.90
C TRP A 199 -31.33 -12.33 17.86
N TYR A 200 -32.19 -12.66 16.90
CA TYR A 200 -32.60 -14.03 16.58
C TYR A 200 -32.72 -14.16 15.06
N ALA A 201 -32.29 -15.28 14.49
CA ALA A 201 -32.43 -15.51 13.06
C ALA A 201 -32.91 -16.93 12.74
N ALA A 202 -33.49 -17.08 11.54
CA ALA A 202 -33.87 -18.37 10.96
C ALA A 202 -33.38 -18.43 9.52
N PHE A 203 -32.80 -19.57 9.12
CA PHE A 203 -32.36 -19.83 7.75
C PHE A 203 -33.42 -20.57 6.96
N HIS A 204 -33.68 -20.08 5.75
CA HIS A 204 -34.62 -20.62 4.79
C HIS A 204 -33.86 -21.04 3.53
N ASN A 205 -33.87 -22.34 3.26
CA ASN A 205 -33.14 -22.93 2.14
C ASN A 205 -34.03 -23.00 0.88
N GLU A 206 -34.52 -21.85 0.39
CA GLU A 206 -35.45 -21.79 -0.75
C GLU A 206 -34.75 -21.99 -2.11
N GLY A 207 -35.38 -22.71 -3.05
CA GLY A 207 -34.77 -23.21 -4.30
C GLY A 207 -33.92 -22.20 -5.09
N HIS A 208 -34.36 -20.94 -5.21
CA HIS A 208 -33.65 -19.91 -5.99
C HIS A 208 -32.84 -18.92 -5.14
N HIS A 209 -33.29 -18.63 -3.91
CA HIS A 209 -32.69 -17.59 -3.06
C HIS A 209 -32.62 -18.02 -1.59
N PRO A 210 -31.58 -18.79 -1.21
CA PRO A 210 -31.29 -19.05 0.19
C PRO A 210 -31.15 -17.74 0.96
N HIS A 211 -31.82 -17.65 2.09
CA HIS A 211 -31.85 -16.41 2.86
C HIS A 211 -32.08 -16.64 4.34
N ILE A 212 -31.72 -15.64 5.14
CA ILE A 212 -32.06 -15.58 6.55
C ILE A 212 -33.08 -14.48 6.82
N HIS A 213 -34.00 -14.78 7.74
CA HIS A 213 -34.81 -13.79 8.42
C HIS A 213 -34.20 -13.53 9.78
N MET A 214 -33.80 -12.27 10.04
CA MET A 214 -33.19 -11.86 11.30
C MET A 214 -34.07 -10.81 11.99
N ILE A 215 -34.24 -10.96 13.30
CA ILE A 215 -34.91 -10.05 14.19
C ILE A 215 -33.87 -9.43 15.12
N VAL A 216 -33.86 -8.11 15.27
CA VAL A 216 -32.88 -7.38 16.09
C VAL A 216 -33.56 -6.26 16.87
N TYR A 217 -33.23 -6.10 18.15
CA TYR A 217 -33.70 -5.00 18.99
C TYR A 217 -32.70 -4.71 20.12
N SER A 218 -32.80 -3.52 20.71
CA SER A 218 -32.06 -3.17 21.93
C SER A 218 -32.92 -3.45 23.16
N THR A 219 -32.29 -3.87 24.26
CA THR A 219 -32.96 -3.90 25.57
C THR A 219 -33.26 -2.49 26.10
N ASP A 220 -32.56 -1.46 25.62
CA ASP A 220 -32.95 -0.05 25.82
C ASP A 220 -33.83 0.42 24.66
N VAL A 221 -35.08 0.78 24.97
CA VAL A 221 -36.08 1.27 24.01
C VAL A 221 -35.69 2.59 23.31
N LYS A 222 -34.68 3.30 23.83
CA LYS A 222 -34.14 4.54 23.24
C LYS A 222 -33.06 4.30 22.19
N GLU A 223 -32.60 3.07 22.01
CA GLU A 223 -31.55 2.70 21.05
C GLU A 223 -32.13 1.99 19.82
N GLY A 224 -31.30 1.75 18.81
CA GLY A 224 -31.70 0.95 17.64
C GLY A 224 -32.49 1.74 16.60
N PHE A 225 -32.06 2.95 16.24
CA PHE A 225 -32.66 3.70 15.14
C PHE A 225 -31.82 3.54 13.87
N VAL A 226 -32.22 2.60 13.01
CA VAL A 226 -31.47 2.28 11.78
C VAL A 226 -31.71 3.36 10.72
N THR A 227 -30.63 4.02 10.28
CA THR A 227 -30.64 5.00 9.19
C THR A 227 -30.36 4.34 7.84
N LYS A 228 -30.54 5.07 6.72
CA LYS A 228 -30.13 4.58 5.38
C LYS A 228 -28.64 4.18 5.35
N GLN A 229 -27.78 4.98 5.98
CA GLN A 229 -26.35 4.66 6.13
C GLN A 229 -26.12 3.42 7.00
N GLY A 230 -26.91 3.22 8.06
CA GLY A 230 -26.90 1.99 8.85
C GLY A 230 -27.25 0.75 8.02
N ILE A 231 -28.25 0.84 7.13
CA ILE A 231 -28.60 -0.25 6.22
C ILE A 231 -27.46 -0.54 5.22
N GLU A 232 -26.79 0.50 4.69
CA GLU A 232 -25.62 0.33 3.82
C GLU A 232 -24.45 -0.33 4.58
N LYS A 233 -24.19 0.06 5.84
CA LYS A 233 -23.22 -0.60 6.72
C LYS A 233 -23.55 -2.09 6.93
N ILE A 234 -24.79 -2.42 7.28
CA ILE A 234 -25.25 -3.81 7.46
C ILE A 234 -25.01 -4.63 6.20
N ARG A 235 -25.38 -4.09 5.02
CA ARG A 235 -25.10 -4.78 3.75
C ARG A 235 -23.60 -5.00 3.54
N GLY A 236 -22.78 -3.99 3.84
CA GLY A 236 -21.33 -4.06 3.75
C GLY A 236 -20.73 -5.16 4.63
N ILE A 237 -21.19 -5.27 5.88
CA ILE A 237 -20.73 -6.29 6.85
C ILE A 237 -20.91 -7.70 6.30
N PHE A 238 -22.12 -8.04 5.83
CA PHE A 238 -22.40 -9.37 5.29
C PHE A 238 -21.73 -9.60 3.92
N ALA A 239 -21.74 -8.61 3.02
CA ALA A 239 -21.13 -8.73 1.71
C ALA A 239 -19.62 -9.01 1.77
N LYS A 240 -18.89 -8.26 2.61
CA LYS A 240 -17.44 -8.37 2.75
C LYS A 240 -16.99 -9.71 3.30
N GLU A 241 -17.79 -10.33 4.17
CA GLU A 241 -17.46 -11.64 4.73
C GLU A 241 -17.87 -12.78 3.78
N ILE A 242 -19.08 -12.71 3.21
CA ILE A 242 -19.59 -13.75 2.31
C ILE A 242 -18.73 -13.82 1.03
N PHE A 243 -18.44 -12.68 0.42
CA PHE A 243 -17.70 -12.59 -0.84
C PHE A 243 -16.24 -12.21 -0.63
N LYS A 244 -15.66 -12.50 0.55
CA LYS A 244 -14.32 -12.05 0.94
C LYS A 244 -13.26 -12.36 -0.13
N GLN A 245 -13.19 -13.61 -0.59
CA GLN A 245 -12.21 -14.02 -1.60
C GLN A 245 -12.47 -13.37 -2.96
N ASP A 246 -13.73 -13.33 -3.39
CA ASP A 246 -14.13 -12.71 -4.68
C ASP A 246 -13.79 -11.21 -4.69
N LEU A 247 -14.08 -10.50 -3.59
CA LEU A 247 -13.79 -9.09 -3.43
C LEU A 247 -12.28 -8.82 -3.35
N ILE A 248 -11.52 -9.62 -2.61
CA ILE A 248 -10.05 -9.49 -2.54
C ILE A 248 -9.45 -9.58 -3.94
N GLN A 249 -9.86 -10.59 -4.71
CA GLN A 249 -9.41 -10.75 -6.10
C GLN A 249 -9.81 -9.54 -6.96
N THR A 250 -11.08 -9.11 -6.89
CA THR A 250 -11.60 -7.99 -7.68
C THR A 250 -10.89 -6.67 -7.33
N TYR A 251 -10.62 -6.40 -6.05
CA TYR A 251 -9.88 -5.22 -5.60
C TYR A 251 -8.41 -5.28 -6.05
N SER A 252 -7.78 -6.45 -6.02
CA SER A 252 -6.42 -6.67 -6.53
C SER A 252 -6.35 -6.38 -8.02
N GLU A 253 -7.22 -7.00 -8.82
CA GLU A 253 -7.28 -6.80 -10.28
C GLU A 253 -7.60 -5.34 -10.63
N GLN A 254 -8.54 -4.71 -9.92
CA GLN A 254 -8.84 -3.28 -10.10
C GLN A 254 -7.60 -2.41 -9.83
N THR A 255 -6.82 -2.75 -8.80
CA THR A 255 -5.61 -2.02 -8.41
C THR A 255 -4.49 -2.20 -9.44
N GLU A 256 -4.29 -3.42 -9.93
CA GLU A 256 -3.34 -3.73 -10.99
C GLU A 256 -3.64 -2.94 -12.26
N ILE A 257 -4.88 -2.98 -12.76
CA ILE A 257 -5.29 -2.22 -13.95
C ILE A 257 -5.16 -0.71 -13.70
N ARG A 258 -5.51 -0.21 -12.51
CA ARG A 258 -5.32 1.20 -12.16
C ARG A 258 -3.85 1.61 -12.25
N ASN A 259 -2.95 0.77 -11.74
CA ASN A 259 -1.51 1.03 -11.76
C ASN A 259 -0.95 0.95 -13.19
N GLU A 260 -1.40 -0.03 -13.97
CA GLU A 260 -1.03 -0.15 -15.38
C GLU A 260 -1.51 1.05 -16.19
N LEU A 261 -2.74 1.51 -15.98
CA LEU A 261 -3.28 2.70 -16.63
C LEU A 261 -2.44 3.95 -16.32
N LYS A 262 -2.08 4.16 -15.04
CA LYS A 262 -1.19 5.26 -14.64
C LYS A 262 0.18 5.16 -15.32
N LYS A 263 0.81 3.97 -15.27
CA LYS A 263 2.13 3.72 -15.87
C LYS A 263 2.12 3.94 -17.38
N TYR A 264 1.15 3.36 -18.08
CA TYR A 264 1.03 3.52 -19.52
C TYR A 264 0.74 4.98 -19.92
N SER A 265 -0.07 5.70 -19.13
CA SER A 265 -0.27 7.14 -19.31
C SER A 265 1.04 7.92 -19.20
N GLN A 266 1.88 7.58 -18.21
CA GLN A 266 3.19 8.17 -18.04
C GLN A 266 4.13 7.84 -19.21
N ASP A 267 4.14 6.58 -19.67
CA ASP A 267 4.93 6.15 -20.82
C ASP A 267 4.53 6.87 -22.11
N ILE A 268 3.23 7.11 -22.32
CA ILE A 268 2.74 7.93 -23.45
C ILE A 268 3.33 9.33 -23.38
N VAL A 269 3.24 10.00 -22.23
CA VAL A 269 3.78 11.36 -22.05
C VAL A 269 5.30 11.36 -22.25
N LYS A 270 6.03 10.41 -21.66
CA LYS A 270 7.48 10.28 -21.82
C LYS A 270 7.90 10.05 -23.27
N LYS A 271 7.25 9.14 -24.00
CA LYS A 271 7.51 8.91 -25.43
C LYS A 271 7.26 10.15 -26.27
N MET A 272 6.19 10.90 -25.97
CA MET A 272 5.89 12.16 -26.64
C MET A 272 6.92 13.25 -26.33
N LEU A 273 7.46 13.26 -25.12
CA LEU A 273 8.55 14.14 -24.71
C LEU A 273 9.90 13.75 -25.34
N GLN A 274 10.20 12.46 -25.47
CA GLN A 274 11.43 11.95 -26.11
C GLN A 274 11.45 12.15 -27.63
N GLY A 275 10.29 12.03 -28.29
CA GLY A 275 10.14 12.29 -29.73
C GLY A 275 10.42 13.73 -30.18
N ILE A 276 10.72 14.64 -29.26
CA ILE A 276 11.05 16.05 -29.51
C ILE A 276 12.44 16.20 -30.15
N GLU A 277 13.34 15.21 -30.01
CA GLU A 277 14.68 15.25 -30.60
C GLU A 277 14.78 14.71 -32.04
N VAL A 278 13.75 14.03 -32.54
CA VAL A 278 13.73 13.44 -33.89
C VAL A 278 12.57 14.02 -34.70
N SER A 279 12.86 14.51 -35.89
CA SER A 279 11.94 15.26 -36.76
C SER A 279 10.83 14.42 -37.43
N HIS A 280 10.14 13.55 -36.69
CA HIS A 280 8.87 12.94 -37.08
C HIS A 280 7.99 12.69 -35.85
N ILE A 281 7.17 13.68 -35.48
CA ILE A 281 6.11 13.55 -34.47
C ILE A 281 4.79 13.36 -35.22
N ASP A 282 4.19 12.17 -35.11
CA ASP A 282 2.84 11.88 -35.66
C ASP A 282 1.69 12.57 -34.88
N ASN A 283 2.00 13.37 -33.84
CA ASN A 283 1.01 14.06 -33.02
C ASN A 283 1.42 15.52 -32.65
N ASP A 284 1.50 16.39 -33.66
CA ASP A 284 1.85 17.84 -33.55
C ASP A 284 0.98 18.61 -32.53
N TYR A 285 -0.23 18.14 -32.22
CA TYR A 285 -1.14 18.82 -31.31
C TYR A 285 -0.70 18.73 -29.83
N ILE A 286 -0.38 17.52 -29.33
CA ILE A 286 0.02 17.32 -27.94
C ILE A 286 1.36 18.01 -27.66
N PHE A 287 2.30 17.92 -28.59
CA PHE A 287 3.60 18.58 -28.46
C PHE A 287 3.46 20.09 -28.25
N ARG A 288 2.63 20.76 -29.08
CA ARG A 288 2.35 22.19 -28.88
C ARG A 288 1.73 22.47 -27.52
N LYS A 289 0.82 21.60 -27.06
CA LYS A 289 0.19 21.74 -25.72
C LYS A 289 1.19 21.56 -24.58
N ILE A 290 2.15 20.65 -24.71
CA ILE A 290 3.25 20.48 -23.75
C ILE A 290 4.10 21.76 -23.66
N MET A 291 4.49 22.33 -24.82
CA MET A 291 5.28 23.57 -24.86
C MET A 291 4.47 24.78 -24.36
N GLU A 292 3.18 24.86 -24.68
CA GLU A 292 2.26 25.86 -24.14
C GLU A 292 2.18 25.75 -22.60
N LEU A 293 2.08 24.53 -22.06
CA LEU A 293 2.03 24.29 -20.62
C LEU A 293 3.31 24.79 -19.95
N LYS A 294 4.48 24.42 -20.47
CA LYS A 294 5.78 24.84 -19.92
C LYS A 294 5.95 26.35 -19.93
N THR A 295 5.63 26.98 -21.06
CA THR A 295 5.68 28.45 -21.20
C THR A 295 4.71 29.14 -20.24
N SER A 296 3.51 28.56 -20.03
CA SER A 296 2.52 29.12 -19.11
C SER A 296 2.94 29.09 -17.64
N LEU A 297 3.89 28.22 -17.28
CA LEU A 297 4.35 28.00 -15.91
C LEU A 297 5.82 28.40 -15.66
N GLU A 298 6.51 28.97 -16.66
CA GLU A 298 7.95 29.29 -16.59
C GLU A 298 8.32 30.21 -15.40
N ASN A 299 7.42 31.11 -15.02
CA ASN A 299 7.62 32.05 -13.90
C ASN A 299 6.61 31.82 -12.75
N TYR A 300 6.08 30.62 -12.63
CA TYR A 300 5.12 30.29 -11.57
C TYR A 300 5.87 29.86 -10.30
N HIS A 301 5.62 30.57 -9.19
CA HIS A 301 6.27 30.34 -7.89
C HIS A 301 5.35 29.66 -6.87
N GLY A 302 4.09 29.37 -7.23
CA GLY A 302 3.15 28.69 -6.36
C GLY A 302 3.29 27.16 -6.39
N ARG A 303 2.39 26.47 -5.67
CA ARG A 303 2.32 25.01 -5.64
C ARG A 303 2.01 24.42 -7.02
N LEU A 304 2.89 23.58 -7.55
CA LEU A 304 2.79 22.88 -8.84
C LEU A 304 1.90 21.63 -8.75
N ALA A 305 0.65 21.83 -8.35
CA ALA A 305 -0.37 20.80 -8.42
C ALA A 305 -1.58 21.29 -9.23
N PHE A 306 -2.26 20.37 -9.92
CA PHE A 306 -3.38 20.70 -10.82
C PHE A 306 -4.46 21.56 -10.14
N ALA A 307 -4.62 21.46 -8.82
CA ALA A 307 -5.57 22.26 -8.06
C ALA A 307 -5.20 23.75 -7.95
N TYR A 308 -3.91 24.11 -8.01
CA TYR A 308 -3.38 25.42 -7.60
C TYR A 308 -2.80 26.23 -8.75
N ILE A 309 -2.40 25.58 -9.84
CA ILE A 309 -1.91 26.25 -11.04
C ILE A 309 -2.98 27.15 -11.70
N PRO A 310 -2.60 28.11 -12.57
CA PRO A 310 -3.53 28.99 -13.27
C PRO A 310 -4.58 28.25 -14.09
N LYS A 311 -5.74 28.88 -14.30
CA LYS A 311 -6.87 28.28 -15.03
C LYS A 311 -6.49 27.92 -16.47
N GLU A 312 -5.67 28.73 -17.15
CA GLU A 312 -5.19 28.43 -18.49
C GLU A 312 -4.35 27.14 -18.50
N SER A 313 -3.41 26.98 -17.57
CA SER A 313 -2.54 25.81 -17.44
C SER A 313 -3.33 24.52 -17.11
N LYS A 314 -4.37 24.62 -16.26
CA LYS A 314 -5.30 23.48 -16.03
C LYS A 314 -6.00 23.07 -17.31
N GLN A 315 -6.41 24.03 -18.13
CA GLN A 315 -7.08 23.73 -19.40
C GLN A 315 -6.12 23.02 -20.36
N ILE A 316 -4.86 23.45 -20.42
CA ILE A 316 -3.84 22.79 -21.26
C ILE A 316 -3.61 21.34 -20.82
N ILE A 317 -3.51 21.06 -19.52
CA ILE A 317 -3.39 19.67 -19.01
C ILE A 317 -4.61 18.83 -19.36
N ASN A 318 -5.82 19.41 -19.22
CA ASN A 318 -7.05 18.72 -19.63
C ASN A 318 -7.07 18.43 -21.14
N ASP A 319 -6.56 19.34 -21.97
CA ASP A 319 -6.46 19.13 -23.42
C ASP A 319 -5.46 18.02 -23.77
N ILE A 320 -4.32 17.95 -23.07
CA ILE A 320 -3.34 16.85 -23.21
C ILE A 320 -4.00 15.52 -22.86
N LEU A 321 -4.66 15.43 -21.70
CA LEU A 321 -5.28 14.18 -21.25
C LEU A 321 -6.41 13.73 -22.19
N ARG A 322 -7.23 14.66 -22.72
CA ARG A 322 -8.26 14.35 -23.72
C ARG A 322 -7.69 13.76 -25.00
N GLU A 323 -6.50 14.20 -25.41
CA GLU A 323 -5.86 13.64 -26.59
C GLU A 323 -5.25 12.26 -26.29
N MET A 324 -4.70 12.05 -25.09
CA MET A 324 -4.24 10.75 -24.62
C MET A 324 -5.36 9.71 -24.54
N GLU A 325 -6.57 10.11 -24.11
CA GLU A 325 -7.77 9.26 -24.05
C GLU A 325 -8.15 8.65 -25.42
N LYS A 326 -7.69 9.21 -26.54
CA LYS A 326 -7.93 8.65 -27.88
C LYS A 326 -7.10 7.40 -28.17
N ASN A 327 -6.10 7.08 -27.35
CA ASN A 327 -5.29 5.89 -27.52
C ASN A 327 -6.13 4.62 -27.23
N GLU A 328 -6.20 3.70 -28.20
CA GLU A 328 -7.04 2.50 -28.10
C GLU A 328 -6.69 1.62 -26.89
N TYR A 329 -5.41 1.47 -26.55
CA TYR A 329 -4.98 0.65 -25.41
C TYR A 329 -5.32 1.32 -24.07
N LEU A 330 -5.11 2.64 -23.95
CA LEU A 330 -5.48 3.39 -22.75
C LEU A 330 -7.01 3.31 -22.50
N GLN A 331 -7.81 3.38 -23.57
CA GLN A 331 -9.25 3.20 -23.48
C GLN A 331 -9.62 1.78 -23.02
N GLN A 332 -8.94 0.75 -23.52
CA GLN A 332 -9.18 -0.64 -23.08
C GLN A 332 -8.89 -0.83 -21.59
N LEU A 333 -7.75 -0.34 -21.09
CA LEU A 333 -7.42 -0.38 -19.66
C LEU A 333 -8.46 0.36 -18.82
N TYR A 334 -8.90 1.53 -19.29
CA TYR A 334 -9.93 2.31 -18.61
C TYR A 334 -11.28 1.59 -18.57
N GLU A 335 -11.68 0.95 -19.67
CA GLU A 335 -12.90 0.15 -19.75
C GLU A 335 -12.84 -1.07 -18.82
N GLN A 336 -11.70 -1.76 -18.73
CA GLN A 336 -11.49 -2.86 -17.79
C GLN A 336 -11.59 -2.39 -16.33
N TRP A 337 -10.96 -1.27 -15.99
CA TRP A 337 -11.07 -0.69 -14.65
C TRP A 337 -12.52 -0.34 -14.27
N LEU A 338 -13.30 0.18 -15.24
CA LEU A 338 -14.72 0.47 -15.05
C LEU A 338 -15.55 -0.80 -14.82
N ILE A 339 -15.19 -1.93 -15.45
CA ILE A 339 -15.86 -3.22 -15.23
C ILE A 339 -15.67 -3.65 -13.77
N TYR A 340 -14.43 -3.70 -13.27
CA TYR A 340 -14.19 -4.05 -11.87
C TYR A 340 -14.83 -3.07 -10.89
N LYS A 341 -14.81 -1.77 -11.20
CA LYS A 341 -15.51 -0.75 -10.39
C LYS A 341 -17.02 -1.00 -10.35
N GLN A 342 -17.62 -1.43 -11.47
CA GLN A 342 -19.02 -1.80 -11.55
C GLN A 342 -19.31 -3.11 -10.80
N ASP A 343 -18.41 -4.09 -10.83
CA ASP A 343 -18.56 -5.37 -10.13
C ASP A 343 -18.55 -5.18 -8.61
N ILE A 344 -17.61 -4.37 -8.11
CA ILE A 344 -17.59 -3.94 -6.71
C ILE A 344 -18.88 -3.20 -6.38
N HIS A 345 -19.31 -2.25 -7.21
CA HIS A 345 -20.53 -1.47 -6.98
C HIS A 345 -21.80 -2.35 -6.93
N SER A 346 -21.91 -3.28 -7.87
CA SER A 346 -23.08 -4.17 -8.02
C SER A 346 -23.19 -5.23 -6.93
N THR A 347 -22.10 -5.50 -6.21
CA THR A 347 -22.15 -6.29 -4.98
C THR A 347 -23.02 -5.61 -3.91
N TYR A 348 -23.03 -4.28 -3.86
CA TYR A 348 -23.71 -3.50 -2.81
C TYR A 348 -24.98 -2.76 -3.27
N LYS A 349 -25.14 -2.49 -4.58
CA LYS A 349 -26.23 -1.66 -5.13
C LYS A 349 -26.78 -2.25 -6.42
N ASP A 350 -28.09 -2.08 -6.62
CA ASP A 350 -28.82 -2.52 -7.82
C ASP A 350 -28.84 -1.44 -8.93
N GLU A 351 -27.95 -0.46 -8.85
CA GLU A 351 -27.87 0.66 -9.79
C GLU A 351 -26.63 0.52 -10.68
N LEU A 352 -26.76 0.97 -11.94
CA LEU A 352 -25.60 1.09 -12.83
C LEU A 352 -24.78 2.31 -12.42
N LEU A 353 -23.46 2.12 -12.31
CA LEU A 353 -22.53 3.19 -12.01
C LEU A 353 -22.52 4.19 -13.18
N GLU A 354 -22.55 5.48 -12.84
CA GLU A 354 -22.35 6.55 -13.82
C GLU A 354 -20.96 6.42 -14.47
N ARG A 355 -20.94 6.38 -15.81
CA ARG A 355 -19.70 6.28 -16.59
C ARG A 355 -19.17 7.67 -16.92
N LEU A 356 -18.24 8.15 -16.11
CA LEU A 356 -17.52 9.40 -16.35
C LEU A 356 -16.34 9.16 -17.32
N PRO A 357 -15.86 10.17 -18.07
CA PRO A 357 -14.59 10.10 -18.79
C PRO A 357 -13.39 10.09 -17.81
N LEU A 358 -12.23 9.58 -18.26
CA LEU A 358 -11.02 9.46 -17.42
C LEU A 358 -10.62 10.82 -16.80
N LEU A 359 -10.73 11.90 -17.57
CA LEU A 359 -10.54 13.29 -17.15
C LEU A 359 -11.34 13.72 -15.91
N GLU A 360 -12.52 13.12 -15.69
CA GLU A 360 -13.48 13.47 -14.64
C GLU A 360 -13.47 12.48 -13.46
N GLN A 361 -12.73 11.37 -13.57
CA GLN A 361 -12.58 10.42 -12.48
C GLN A 361 -11.64 10.95 -11.40
N LYS A 362 -12.08 10.88 -10.14
CA LYS A 362 -11.31 11.38 -9.01
C LYS A 362 -10.07 10.52 -8.73
N GLU A 363 -10.18 9.22 -8.97
CA GLU A 363 -9.13 8.21 -8.77
C GLU A 363 -7.92 8.40 -9.70
N PHE A 364 -8.11 9.12 -10.81
CA PHE A 364 -7.07 9.41 -11.80
C PHE A 364 -6.66 10.89 -11.82
N ARG A 365 -6.99 11.67 -10.78
CA ARG A 365 -6.50 13.04 -10.63
C ARG A 365 -4.97 13.11 -10.61
N SER A 366 -4.33 12.07 -10.08
CA SER A 366 -2.87 11.89 -10.10
C SER A 366 -2.29 11.87 -11.51
N ILE A 367 -3.03 11.44 -12.55
CA ILE A 367 -2.55 11.52 -13.95
C ILE A 367 -2.34 12.97 -14.39
N LYS A 368 -3.18 13.91 -13.92
CA LYS A 368 -3.04 15.34 -14.24
C LYS A 368 -1.79 15.94 -13.59
N ASN A 369 -1.51 15.55 -12.35
CA ASN A 369 -0.28 15.94 -11.67
C ASN A 369 0.95 15.27 -12.30
N MET A 370 0.84 14.00 -12.72
CA MET A 370 1.89 13.30 -13.46
C MET A 370 2.22 14.01 -14.77
N ILE A 371 1.22 14.39 -15.59
CA ILE A 371 1.44 15.16 -16.82
C ILE A 371 2.18 16.47 -16.51
N LEU A 372 1.72 17.20 -15.49
CA LEU A 372 2.35 18.44 -15.05
C LEU A 372 3.82 18.20 -14.65
N LYS A 373 4.08 17.18 -13.83
CA LYS A 373 5.42 16.79 -13.38
C LYS A 373 6.34 16.46 -14.54
N GLU A 374 5.94 15.52 -15.40
CA GLU A 374 6.72 15.07 -16.55
C GLU A 374 7.07 16.24 -17.48
N VAL A 375 6.08 17.11 -17.78
CA VAL A 375 6.29 18.30 -18.62
C VAL A 375 7.22 19.32 -17.97
N MET A 376 7.11 19.56 -16.67
CA MET A 376 7.97 20.53 -15.98
C MET A 376 9.38 19.98 -15.76
N SER A 377 9.54 18.68 -15.56
CA SER A 377 10.83 17.99 -15.52
C SER A 377 11.50 17.85 -16.89
N PHE A 378 10.76 18.12 -17.97
CA PHE A 378 11.24 18.00 -19.33
C PHE A 378 12.26 19.10 -19.68
N GLN A 379 13.50 18.86 -19.31
CA GLN A 379 14.75 19.48 -19.79
C GLN A 379 15.99 18.78 -19.24
N THR A 380 15.81 17.85 -18.32
CA THR A 380 16.87 17.03 -17.73
C THR A 380 16.43 15.57 -17.79
N ASN A 381 17.10 14.78 -18.64
CA ASN A 381 17.35 13.39 -18.26
C ASN A 381 18.11 13.47 -16.94
N GLU A 382 17.47 13.04 -15.86
CA GLU A 382 18.03 12.54 -14.61
C GLU A 382 16.89 12.45 -13.59
N ILE A 383 16.01 11.46 -13.76
CA ILE A 383 15.23 10.94 -12.63
C ILE A 383 16.21 10.08 -11.83
N PHE A 384 17.11 10.73 -11.08
CA PHE A 384 17.68 10.09 -9.89
C PHE A 384 16.78 10.50 -8.74
N ASP A 385 15.62 9.85 -8.71
CA ASP A 385 14.83 9.82 -7.50
C ASP A 385 15.65 9.00 -6.49
N PHE A 386 15.73 9.50 -5.26
CA PHE A 386 16.27 8.82 -4.08
C PHE A 386 15.37 7.61 -3.70
N GLN A 387 14.87 6.88 -4.70
CA GLN A 387 13.94 5.75 -4.57
C GLN A 387 14.65 4.48 -4.13
N GLU A 388 15.96 4.39 -4.38
CA GLU A 388 16.82 3.42 -3.71
C GLU A 388 17.61 4.17 -2.65
N ILE A 389 16.95 4.41 -1.51
CA ILE A 389 17.67 4.34 -0.25
C ILE A 389 18.26 2.92 -0.25
N GLN A 390 19.54 2.81 -0.67
CA GLN A 390 20.40 1.77 -0.14
C GLN A 390 20.12 1.74 1.34
N GLU A 391 19.85 0.55 1.86
CA GLU A 391 19.58 0.28 3.26
C GLU A 391 20.80 0.64 4.13
N THR A 392 21.23 1.89 4.12
CA THR A 392 21.86 2.52 5.27
C THR A 392 20.69 2.87 6.18
N GLU A 393 20.03 1.83 6.70
CA GLU A 393 19.53 1.95 8.05
C GLU A 393 20.74 2.48 8.83
N ASP A 394 20.66 3.73 9.31
CA ASP A 394 21.46 4.12 10.46
C ASP A 394 20.88 3.32 11.63
N ASP A 395 21.25 2.06 11.59
CA ASP A 395 20.78 0.94 12.36
C ASP A 395 21.41 1.06 13.77
N SER A 396 22.04 2.20 14.07
CA SER A 396 22.43 2.66 15.40
C SER A 396 21.23 2.84 16.34
N GLN A 397 20.03 3.13 15.81
CA GLN A 397 18.79 3.20 16.62
C GLN A 397 18.01 1.88 16.67
N LEU A 398 18.30 0.93 15.78
CA LEU A 398 17.67 -0.41 15.74
C LEU A 398 18.34 -1.42 16.67
N PHE A 399 19.39 -1.00 17.37
CA PHE A 399 19.88 -1.64 18.60
C PHE A 399 18.95 -1.44 19.81
N ASN A 400 17.68 -1.12 19.57
CA ASN A 400 16.75 -0.95 20.65
C ASN A 400 16.47 -2.30 21.29
N ASP A 401 16.63 -2.31 22.60
CA ASP A 401 16.75 -3.44 23.52
C ASP A 401 15.43 -4.21 23.69
N ASN A 402 14.58 -4.24 22.66
CA ASN A 402 13.31 -4.95 22.58
C ASN A 402 13.50 -6.33 21.96
N ASP A 403 14.63 -6.97 22.29
CA ASP A 403 14.67 -8.42 22.26
C ASP A 403 13.53 -8.85 23.19
N ILE A 404 12.43 -9.30 22.59
CA ILE A 404 11.42 -10.04 23.31
C ILE A 404 12.21 -11.15 23.98
N GLU A 405 12.42 -11.01 25.29
CA GLU A 405 12.81 -12.13 26.13
C GLU A 405 11.61 -13.07 25.97
N ASP A 406 11.65 -13.94 24.96
CA ASP A 406 10.93 -15.20 25.02
C ASP A 406 11.46 -15.78 26.30
N VAL A 407 10.71 -15.56 27.38
CA VAL A 407 10.97 -16.10 28.69
C VAL A 407 10.73 -17.58 28.49
N GLU A 408 11.73 -18.24 27.90
CA GLU A 408 11.70 -19.67 27.70
C GLU A 408 11.55 -20.22 29.10
N ASP A 409 10.36 -20.73 29.37
CA ASP A 409 10.02 -21.55 30.52
C ASP A 409 10.74 -22.90 30.37
N THR A 410 12.04 -22.86 30.10
CA THR A 410 12.91 -23.98 30.40
C THR A 410 12.81 -24.12 31.91
N ASN A 411 12.41 -25.30 32.37
CA ASN A 411 12.31 -25.71 33.76
C ASN A 411 13.69 -25.66 34.48
N ASN A 412 14.34 -24.50 34.47
CA ASN A 412 15.67 -24.25 34.98
C ASN A 412 15.53 -23.66 36.38
N LYS A 413 15.94 -24.45 37.37
CA LYS A 413 16.12 -24.02 38.75
C LYS A 413 17.03 -22.78 38.73
N GLY A 414 16.57 -21.68 39.31
CA GLY A 414 17.33 -20.41 39.35
C GLY A 414 18.77 -20.62 39.80
N SER A 415 19.69 -19.85 39.21
CA SER A 415 21.12 -19.90 39.54
C SER A 415 21.45 -18.83 40.57
N THR A 416 22.33 -19.15 41.52
CA THR A 416 22.75 -18.23 42.58
C THR A 416 24.27 -18.18 42.65
N ALA A 417 24.85 -16.98 42.66
CA ALA A 417 26.29 -16.76 42.80
C ALA A 417 26.56 -15.49 43.60
N ASN A 418 27.43 -15.55 44.63
CA ASN A 418 27.77 -14.40 45.49
C ASN A 418 26.58 -13.53 45.96
N GLY A 419 25.43 -14.16 46.20
CA GLY A 419 24.20 -13.49 46.65
C GLY A 419 23.34 -12.86 45.55
N PHE A 420 23.77 -12.93 44.28
CA PHE A 420 22.96 -12.61 43.10
C PHE A 420 22.15 -13.82 42.64
N ILE A 421 20.98 -13.57 42.07
CA ILE A 421 20.08 -14.59 41.53
C ILE A 421 19.74 -14.30 40.08
N LEU A 422 19.70 -15.35 39.27
CA LEU A 422 19.09 -15.38 37.94
C LEU A 422 17.84 -16.26 38.00
N GLU A 423 16.67 -15.63 38.06
CA GLU A 423 15.38 -16.32 38.16
C GLU A 423 14.26 -15.48 37.54
N TRP A 424 13.46 -16.09 36.65
CA TRP A 424 12.25 -15.49 36.09
C TRP A 424 11.06 -15.74 37.03
N THR A 425 11.05 -15.03 38.16
CA THR A 425 9.99 -15.15 39.17
C THR A 425 8.64 -14.72 38.61
N SER A 426 7.54 -15.14 39.24
CA SER A 426 6.20 -14.65 38.87
C SER A 426 6.13 -13.12 38.90
N ASP A 427 6.80 -12.51 39.86
CA ASP A 427 6.81 -11.06 40.07
C ASP A 427 7.65 -10.35 39.01
N TYR A 428 8.78 -10.95 38.59
CA TYR A 428 9.56 -10.46 37.45
C TYR A 428 8.77 -10.57 36.14
N LYS A 429 8.17 -11.73 35.85
CA LYS A 429 7.34 -11.93 34.64
C LYS A 429 6.17 -10.93 34.61
N SER A 430 5.50 -10.73 35.74
CA SER A 430 4.44 -9.71 35.87
C SER A 430 4.99 -8.30 35.67
N ALA A 431 6.19 -7.99 36.17
CA ALA A 431 6.82 -6.69 35.97
C ALA A 431 7.15 -6.41 34.50
N VAL A 432 7.62 -7.42 33.77
CA VAL A 432 7.85 -7.35 32.30
C VAL A 432 6.53 -7.07 31.57
N GLU A 433 5.45 -7.77 31.93
CA GLU A 433 4.11 -7.53 31.35
C GLU A 433 3.61 -6.11 31.60
N TYR A 434 3.79 -5.56 32.81
CA TYR A 434 3.45 -4.17 33.10
C TYR A 434 4.37 -3.17 32.41
N PHE A 435 5.65 -3.51 32.23
CA PHE A 435 6.64 -2.62 31.62
C PHE A 435 6.37 -2.45 30.12
N TYR A 436 6.09 -3.53 29.41
CA TYR A 436 5.87 -3.50 27.97
C TYR A 436 4.40 -3.38 27.56
N GLY A 437 3.48 -3.84 28.41
CA GLY A 437 2.09 -4.06 28.02
C GLY A 437 1.93 -5.29 27.12
N ASN A 438 0.73 -5.85 27.06
CA ASN A 438 0.34 -6.89 26.11
C ASN A 438 -1.15 -6.74 25.76
N GLY A 439 -1.67 -7.54 24.82
CA GLY A 439 -3.07 -7.48 24.39
C GLY A 439 -4.13 -7.63 25.50
N ASN A 440 -3.76 -8.10 26.70
CA ASN A 440 -4.64 -8.27 27.85
C ASN A 440 -4.33 -7.31 29.03
N GLN A 441 -3.16 -6.67 29.05
CA GLN A 441 -2.65 -5.88 30.16
C GLN A 441 -2.00 -4.60 29.62
N GLU A 442 -2.64 -3.46 29.87
CA GLU A 442 -2.08 -2.15 29.50
C GLU A 442 -0.76 -1.89 30.26
N GLN A 443 0.12 -1.11 29.62
CA GLN A 443 1.38 -0.67 30.18
C GLN A 443 1.16 0.14 31.47
N ASP A 444 1.81 -0.27 32.57
CA ASP A 444 1.83 0.43 33.86
C ASP A 444 3.26 0.48 34.39
N ILE A 445 4.00 1.51 33.96
CA ILE A 445 5.40 1.73 34.32
C ILE A 445 5.60 1.82 35.84
N LYS A 446 4.64 2.40 36.58
CA LYS A 446 4.77 2.55 38.04
C LYS A 446 4.70 1.20 38.73
N LYS A 447 3.73 0.38 38.36
CA LYS A 447 3.58 -0.96 38.91
C LYS A 447 4.74 -1.87 38.53
N ALA A 448 5.24 -1.77 37.30
CA ALA A 448 6.47 -2.44 36.87
C ALA A 448 7.66 -2.03 37.75
N GLU A 449 7.86 -0.73 37.99
CA GLU A 449 8.95 -0.21 38.83
C GLU A 449 8.87 -0.76 40.27
N GLU A 450 7.67 -0.84 40.86
CA GLU A 450 7.46 -1.39 42.20
C GLU A 450 7.84 -2.87 42.31
N LEU A 451 7.37 -3.69 41.36
CA LEU A 451 7.69 -5.12 41.29
C LEU A 451 9.20 -5.33 41.07
N LEU A 452 9.81 -4.57 40.16
CA LEU A 452 11.25 -4.63 39.91
C LEU A 452 12.06 -4.25 41.14
N LYS A 453 11.64 -3.24 41.91
CA LYS A 453 12.31 -2.86 43.16
C LYS A 453 12.25 -3.97 44.21
N MET A 454 11.15 -4.72 44.28
CA MET A 454 11.05 -5.88 45.18
C MET A 454 11.99 -7.01 44.74
N GLU A 455 12.06 -7.31 43.45
CA GLU A 455 13.00 -8.30 42.91
C GLU A 455 14.47 -7.85 43.07
N CYS A 456 14.76 -6.55 42.94
CA CYS A 456 16.08 -5.97 43.23
C CYS A 456 16.52 -6.19 44.69
N GLN A 457 15.58 -6.25 45.65
CA GLN A 457 15.91 -6.55 47.06
C GLN A 457 16.35 -8.00 47.26
N ARG A 458 15.94 -8.88 46.35
CA ARG A 458 16.38 -10.27 46.30
C ARG A 458 17.70 -10.43 45.53
N ASN A 459 18.27 -9.35 44.99
CA ASN A 459 19.43 -9.32 44.08
C ASN A 459 19.20 -10.03 42.74
N ASN A 460 17.99 -9.94 42.19
CA ASN A 460 17.69 -10.48 40.85
C ASN A 460 18.36 -9.64 39.76
N VAL A 461 19.29 -10.24 39.01
CA VAL A 461 20.08 -9.56 37.98
C VAL A 461 19.22 -9.11 36.79
N LEU A 462 18.15 -9.84 36.47
CA LEU A 462 17.19 -9.48 35.42
C LEU A 462 16.43 -8.20 35.79
N ALA A 463 16.04 -8.08 37.07
CA ALA A 463 15.35 -6.90 37.58
C ALA A 463 16.26 -5.67 37.60
N TYR A 464 17.54 -5.83 37.95
CA TYR A 464 18.52 -4.75 37.83
C TYR A 464 18.66 -4.25 36.39
N ALA A 465 18.76 -5.15 35.41
CA ALA A 465 18.85 -4.79 34.01
C ALA A 465 17.60 -4.02 33.52
N LEU A 466 16.40 -4.55 33.79
CA LEU A 466 15.16 -3.94 33.32
C LEU A 466 14.87 -2.59 34.01
N LEU A 467 15.23 -2.46 35.29
CA LEU A 467 15.11 -1.20 36.02
C LEU A 467 16.14 -0.16 35.54
N GLY A 468 17.35 -0.60 35.15
CA GLY A 468 18.31 0.22 34.42
C GLY A 468 17.72 0.78 33.13
N LYS A 469 17.13 -0.08 32.30
CA LYS A 469 16.42 0.31 31.06
C LYS A 469 15.30 1.30 31.32
N LEU A 470 14.45 1.04 32.32
CA LEU A 470 13.36 1.94 32.73
C LEU A 470 13.89 3.34 33.08
N TYR A 471 14.98 3.44 33.83
CA TYR A 471 15.55 4.72 34.22
C TYR A 471 16.31 5.42 33.09
N ALA A 472 16.90 4.66 32.16
CA ALA A 472 17.47 5.23 30.93
C ALA A 472 16.39 5.94 30.11
N VAL A 473 15.25 5.27 29.87
CA VAL A 473 14.11 5.85 29.13
C VAL A 473 13.55 7.08 29.83
N ASN A 474 13.51 7.08 31.17
CA ASN A 474 13.03 8.22 31.96
C ASN A 474 14.10 9.31 32.19
N GLN A 475 15.20 9.31 31.42
CA GLN A 475 16.29 10.30 31.49
C GLN A 475 16.92 10.45 32.89
N LYS A 476 16.97 9.35 33.66
CA LYS A 476 17.62 9.27 34.97
C LYS A 476 18.95 8.51 34.87
N GLU A 477 19.91 9.09 34.16
CA GLU A 477 21.18 8.45 33.79
C GLU A 477 21.97 7.92 34.98
N GLU A 478 22.07 8.69 36.07
CA GLU A 478 22.84 8.27 37.26
C GLU A 478 22.23 7.03 37.92
N LEU A 479 20.90 6.97 38.05
CA LEU A 479 20.21 5.79 38.59
C LEU A 479 20.30 4.62 37.62
N SER A 480 20.11 4.87 36.32
CA SER A 480 20.25 3.87 35.27
C SER A 480 21.60 3.17 35.35
N ASN A 481 22.69 3.94 35.39
CA ASN A 481 24.04 3.41 35.48
C ASN A 481 24.27 2.62 36.77
N GLN A 482 23.76 3.07 37.93
CA GLN A 482 23.87 2.32 39.18
C GLN A 482 23.20 0.94 39.10
N PHE A 483 22.06 0.83 38.42
CA PHE A 483 21.36 -0.44 38.24
C PHE A 483 22.04 -1.32 37.19
N TYR A 484 22.53 -0.74 36.10
CA TYR A 484 23.31 -1.48 35.12
C TYR A 484 24.65 -1.99 35.67
N GLU A 485 25.35 -1.23 36.52
CA GLU A 485 26.58 -1.71 37.19
C GLU A 485 26.30 -2.93 38.07
N LYS A 486 25.18 -2.93 38.80
CA LYS A 486 24.77 -4.09 39.61
C LYS A 486 24.36 -5.28 38.77
N SER A 487 23.65 -5.03 37.67
CA SER A 487 23.29 -6.05 36.67
C SER A 487 24.55 -6.69 36.09
N PHE A 488 25.48 -5.86 35.60
CA PHE A 488 26.74 -6.27 34.99
C PHE A 488 27.54 -7.15 35.95
N LYS A 489 27.80 -6.65 37.16
CA LYS A 489 28.50 -7.39 38.20
C LYS A 489 27.80 -8.72 38.52
N GLY A 490 26.48 -8.71 38.66
CA GLY A 490 25.72 -9.92 38.96
C GLY A 490 25.84 -10.98 37.86
N PHE A 491 25.78 -10.58 36.60
CA PHE A 491 25.98 -11.49 35.47
C PHE A 491 27.41 -12.03 35.37
N GLU A 492 28.44 -11.23 35.66
CA GLU A 492 29.84 -11.71 35.71
C GLU A 492 30.04 -12.76 36.82
N GLU A 493 29.52 -12.51 38.02
CA GLU A 493 29.63 -13.45 39.15
C GLU A 493 28.91 -14.77 38.84
N LEU A 494 27.71 -14.70 38.27
CA LEU A 494 26.95 -15.88 37.83
C LEU A 494 27.68 -16.64 36.72
N LEU A 495 28.29 -15.94 35.76
CA LEU A 495 29.06 -16.55 34.69
C LEU A 495 30.29 -17.31 35.21
N ASN A 496 30.99 -16.75 36.19
CA ASN A 496 32.17 -17.37 36.82
C ASN A 496 31.83 -18.65 37.60
N GLU A 497 30.65 -18.72 38.22
CA GLU A 497 30.19 -19.89 38.99
C GLU A 497 29.45 -20.95 38.13
N ALA A 498 29.04 -20.62 36.90
CA ALA A 498 28.22 -21.46 36.02
C ALA A 498 28.95 -22.65 35.36
N VAL A 499 29.85 -23.34 36.09
CA VAL A 499 30.77 -24.36 35.54
C VAL A 499 30.06 -25.54 34.88
N GLU A 500 28.86 -25.92 35.35
CA GLU A 500 28.12 -27.10 34.85
C GLU A 500 26.82 -26.78 34.10
N ASN A 501 26.32 -25.53 34.15
CA ASN A 501 25.05 -25.15 33.50
C ASN A 501 25.30 -24.41 32.18
N LYS A 502 25.22 -25.15 31.07
CA LYS A 502 25.45 -24.62 29.71
C LYS A 502 24.52 -23.44 29.37
N PHE A 503 23.25 -23.51 29.76
CA PHE A 503 22.28 -22.44 29.50
C PHE A 503 22.66 -21.16 30.24
N VAL A 504 22.93 -21.24 31.55
CA VAL A 504 23.32 -20.06 32.36
C VAL A 504 24.60 -19.45 31.82
N LYS A 505 25.61 -20.28 31.49
CA LYS A 505 26.85 -19.79 30.89
C LYS A 505 26.58 -19.05 29.58
N SER A 506 25.79 -19.64 28.68
CA SER A 506 25.46 -19.03 27.38
C SER A 506 24.69 -17.72 27.54
N TYR A 507 23.65 -17.70 28.38
CA TYR A 507 22.83 -16.53 28.62
C TYR A 507 23.61 -15.40 29.32
N CYS A 508 24.36 -15.70 30.37
CA CYS A 508 25.18 -14.70 31.05
C CYS A 508 26.28 -14.15 30.13
N SER A 509 26.92 -14.99 29.30
CA SER A 509 27.91 -14.51 28.32
C SER A 509 27.28 -13.52 27.33
N TYR A 510 26.08 -13.84 26.81
CA TYR A 510 25.31 -12.91 25.98
C TYR A 510 25.03 -11.58 26.68
N ARG A 511 24.55 -11.61 27.94
CA ARG A 511 24.21 -10.39 28.70
C ARG A 511 25.45 -9.55 29.02
N VAL A 512 26.56 -10.17 29.42
CA VAL A 512 27.85 -9.50 29.65
C VAL A 512 28.37 -8.86 28.35
N GLY A 513 28.24 -9.57 27.22
CA GLY A 513 28.57 -9.03 25.90
C GLY A 513 27.79 -7.75 25.58
N LYS A 514 26.48 -7.72 25.84
CA LYS A 514 25.65 -6.50 25.66
C LYS A 514 26.06 -5.35 26.56
N HIS A 515 26.43 -5.64 27.81
CA HIS A 515 26.94 -4.61 28.71
C HIS A 515 28.18 -3.92 28.14
N TYR A 516 29.12 -4.67 27.56
CA TYR A 516 30.30 -4.11 26.88
C TYR A 516 29.99 -3.46 25.54
N LEU A 517 29.06 -3.99 24.76
CA LEU A 517 28.66 -3.44 23.46
C LEU A 517 28.06 -2.03 23.61
N TYR A 518 27.21 -1.83 24.61
CA TYR A 518 26.46 -0.59 24.82
C TYR A 518 26.99 0.29 25.96
N GLY A 519 28.00 -0.16 26.70
CA GLY A 519 28.51 0.57 27.87
C GLY A 519 27.49 0.65 29.02
N MET A 520 26.64 -0.37 29.17
CA MET A 520 25.63 -0.39 30.23
C MET A 520 26.31 -0.71 31.57
N GLY A 521 26.61 0.28 32.40
CA GLY A 521 27.28 0.06 33.70
C GLY A 521 28.74 -0.40 33.59
N THR A 522 29.36 -0.19 32.43
CA THR A 522 30.77 -0.43 32.12
C THR A 522 31.19 0.50 30.97
N GLU A 523 32.47 0.61 30.66
CA GLU A 523 32.93 1.31 29.46
C GLU A 523 32.65 0.47 28.21
N ILE A 524 32.37 1.14 27.08
CA ILE A 524 32.21 0.47 25.78
C ILE A 524 33.52 -0.23 25.41
N ASP A 525 33.46 -1.53 25.18
CA ASP A 525 34.61 -2.37 24.81
C ASP A 525 34.17 -3.44 23.79
N TYR A 526 34.20 -3.06 22.51
CA TYR A 526 33.74 -3.94 21.43
C TYR A 526 34.55 -5.25 21.35
N GLN A 527 35.83 -5.23 21.71
CA GLN A 527 36.67 -6.44 21.69
C GLN A 527 36.20 -7.44 22.74
N LYS A 528 35.92 -6.98 23.98
CA LYS A 528 35.34 -7.85 25.01
C LYS A 528 33.93 -8.30 24.66
N ALA A 529 33.12 -7.42 24.08
CA ALA A 529 31.77 -7.79 23.62
C ALA A 529 31.84 -8.99 22.67
N TYR A 530 32.75 -8.95 21.68
CA TYR A 530 33.00 -10.05 20.75
C TYR A 530 33.40 -11.34 21.50
N GLU A 531 34.39 -11.26 22.39
CA GLU A 531 34.88 -12.41 23.16
C GLU A 531 33.79 -13.10 23.99
N TYR A 532 32.86 -12.33 24.55
CA TYR A 532 31.74 -12.86 25.32
C TYR A 532 30.62 -13.41 24.43
N PHE A 533 30.30 -12.76 23.30
CA PHE A 533 29.31 -13.31 22.37
C PHE A 533 29.77 -14.64 21.76
N GLU A 534 31.05 -14.80 21.42
CA GLU A 534 31.63 -16.06 20.92
C GLU A 534 31.51 -17.23 21.92
N GLN A 535 31.37 -16.93 23.21
CA GLN A 535 31.18 -17.95 24.25
C GLN A 535 29.72 -18.38 24.43
N SER A 536 28.79 -17.73 23.72
CA SER A 536 27.35 -17.96 23.81
C SER A 536 26.84 -18.72 22.60
N ASP A 537 26.04 -19.77 22.83
CA ASP A 537 25.24 -20.42 21.78
C ASP A 537 23.84 -19.79 21.62
N ASN A 538 23.60 -18.66 22.31
CA ASN A 538 22.35 -17.92 22.23
C ASN A 538 22.18 -17.32 20.82
N PRO A 539 21.02 -17.48 20.18
CA PRO A 539 20.83 -17.02 18.81
C PRO A 539 20.85 -15.49 18.68
N TYR A 540 20.59 -14.73 19.76
CA TYR A 540 20.77 -13.27 19.81
C TYR A 540 22.24 -12.87 19.90
N ALA A 541 23.09 -13.63 20.60
CA ALA A 541 24.54 -13.40 20.58
C ALA A 541 25.13 -13.61 19.18
N GLN A 542 24.67 -14.65 18.48
CA GLN A 542 25.04 -14.91 17.08
C GLN A 542 24.58 -13.79 16.15
N TYR A 543 23.37 -13.24 16.37
CA TYR A 543 22.91 -12.06 15.65
C TYR A 543 23.84 -10.86 15.90
N SER A 544 24.18 -10.58 17.17
CA SER A 544 25.10 -9.50 17.53
C SER A 544 26.49 -9.66 16.89
N LEU A 545 27.03 -10.88 16.83
CA LEU A 545 28.29 -11.17 16.12
C LEU A 545 28.19 -10.86 14.62
N GLY A 546 27.07 -11.22 13.99
CA GLY A 546 26.79 -10.87 12.59
C GLY A 546 26.89 -9.36 12.36
N VAL A 547 26.21 -8.58 13.21
CA VAL A 547 26.24 -7.10 13.14
C VAL A 547 27.64 -6.55 13.39
N MET A 548 28.38 -7.10 14.35
CA MET A 548 29.75 -6.66 14.66
C MET A 548 30.69 -6.85 13.46
N TYR A 549 30.62 -7.98 12.77
CA TYR A 549 31.38 -8.19 11.53
C TYR A 549 30.91 -7.31 10.38
N GLN A 550 29.61 -7.09 10.23
CA GLN A 550 29.07 -6.23 9.17
C GLN A 550 29.52 -4.77 9.33
N ARG A 551 29.67 -4.29 10.57
CA ARG A 551 30.03 -2.90 10.90
C ARG A 551 31.50 -2.69 11.29
N GLY A 552 32.26 -3.77 11.49
CA GLY A 552 33.64 -3.69 11.97
C GLY A 552 33.77 -3.23 13.43
N LEU A 553 32.83 -3.62 14.30
CA LEU A 553 32.85 -3.25 15.72
C LEU A 553 33.74 -4.22 16.50
N GLY A 554 34.95 -3.79 16.87
CA GLY A 554 35.89 -4.64 17.61
C GLY A 554 36.49 -5.80 16.80
N VAL A 555 36.11 -5.94 15.53
CA VAL A 555 36.62 -6.91 14.56
C VAL A 555 36.78 -6.22 13.21
N ASP A 556 37.58 -6.79 12.31
CA ASP A 556 37.65 -6.28 10.93
C ASP A 556 36.31 -6.50 10.22
N GLN A 557 35.85 -5.49 9.48
CA GLN A 557 34.60 -5.57 8.73
C GLN A 557 34.66 -6.71 7.70
N ASN A 558 33.72 -7.66 7.78
CA ASN A 558 33.67 -8.82 6.90
C ASN A 558 32.22 -9.32 6.70
N ASN A 559 31.70 -9.12 5.49
CA ASN A 559 30.34 -9.51 5.14
C ASN A 559 30.13 -11.03 5.05
N GLU A 560 31.16 -11.82 4.73
CA GLU A 560 31.07 -13.29 4.68
C GLU A 560 30.92 -13.88 6.09
N ASN A 561 31.73 -13.39 7.04
CA ASN A 561 31.58 -13.78 8.44
C ASN A 561 30.21 -13.33 8.99
N ALA A 562 29.78 -12.10 8.67
CA ALA A 562 28.48 -11.60 9.08
C ALA A 562 27.35 -12.53 8.60
N PHE A 563 27.39 -12.93 7.32
CA PHE A 563 26.45 -13.88 6.74
C PHE A 563 26.42 -15.22 7.49
N ASP A 564 27.57 -15.79 7.82
CA ASP A 564 27.66 -17.06 8.54
C ASP A 564 27.06 -16.98 9.95
N TYR A 565 27.26 -15.87 10.67
CA TYR A 565 26.65 -15.67 11.98
C TYR A 565 25.14 -15.39 11.91
N PHE A 566 24.66 -14.60 10.95
CA PHE A 566 23.22 -14.44 10.72
C PHE A 566 22.55 -15.76 10.35
N LYS A 567 23.22 -16.60 9.56
CA LYS A 567 22.74 -17.94 9.23
C LYS A 567 22.63 -18.84 10.45
N GLN A 568 23.62 -18.82 11.35
CA GLN A 568 23.57 -19.56 12.61
C GLN A 568 22.42 -19.06 13.49
N SER A 569 22.30 -17.75 13.66
CA SER A 569 21.23 -17.09 14.41
C SER A 569 19.85 -17.49 13.90
N ALA A 570 19.62 -17.42 12.58
CA ALA A 570 18.39 -17.81 11.92
C ALA A 570 18.06 -19.31 12.11
N THR A 571 19.08 -20.17 12.04
CA THR A 571 18.94 -21.63 12.21
C THR A 571 18.54 -21.99 13.64
N ASN A 572 19.04 -21.23 14.61
CA ASN A 572 18.74 -21.37 16.03
C ASN A 572 17.48 -20.62 16.48
N GLY A 573 16.65 -20.14 15.53
CA GLY A 573 15.31 -19.64 15.81
C GLY A 573 15.19 -18.14 16.01
N ASN A 574 16.25 -17.34 15.85
CA ASN A 574 16.13 -15.89 15.95
C ASN A 574 15.51 -15.31 14.66
N VAL A 575 14.45 -14.53 14.86
CA VAL A 575 13.64 -13.92 13.79
C VAL A 575 14.40 -12.83 13.05
N TYR A 576 15.14 -11.97 13.77
CA TYR A 576 15.99 -10.94 13.19
C TYR A 576 17.14 -11.54 12.37
N GLY A 577 17.69 -12.67 12.82
CA GLY A 577 18.64 -13.45 12.02
C GLY A 577 18.05 -13.92 10.69
N ASN A 578 16.77 -14.32 10.65
CA ASN A 578 16.09 -14.67 9.39
C ASN A 578 15.90 -13.45 8.48
N TYR A 579 15.60 -12.28 9.04
CA TYR A 579 15.46 -11.04 8.27
C TYR A 579 16.79 -10.62 7.63
N GLU A 580 17.87 -10.58 8.40
CA GLU A 580 19.20 -10.21 7.89
C GLU A 580 19.75 -11.25 6.90
N LEU A 581 19.55 -12.54 7.18
CA LEU A 581 19.92 -13.59 6.23
C LEU A 581 19.18 -13.45 4.89
N ALA A 582 17.91 -13.04 4.91
CA ALA A 582 17.15 -12.77 3.70
C ALA A 582 17.74 -11.59 2.91
N ARG A 583 18.10 -10.49 3.59
CA ARG A 583 18.77 -9.33 2.98
C ARG A 583 20.09 -9.71 2.33
N HIS A 584 20.91 -10.50 3.02
CA HIS A 584 22.19 -10.95 2.47
C HIS A 584 22.01 -11.74 1.17
N TYR A 585 21.05 -12.66 1.11
CA TYR A 585 20.73 -13.36 -0.14
C TYR A 585 20.12 -12.45 -1.22
N ASP A 586 19.31 -11.47 -0.85
CA ASP A 586 18.65 -10.56 -1.80
C ASP A 586 19.65 -9.62 -2.50
N TYR A 587 20.62 -9.11 -1.73
CA TYR A 587 21.62 -8.16 -2.19
C TYR A 587 22.97 -8.80 -2.54
N GLY A 588 23.17 -10.10 -2.25
CA GLY A 588 24.46 -10.78 -2.45
C GLY A 588 25.56 -10.28 -1.52
N ILE A 589 25.21 -9.93 -0.28
CA ILE A 589 26.16 -9.40 0.71
C ILE A 589 26.85 -10.58 1.41
N GLY A 590 28.14 -10.76 1.17
CA GLY A 590 28.91 -11.86 1.77
C GLY A 590 28.51 -13.26 1.29
N CYS A 591 27.66 -13.35 0.26
CA CYS A 591 27.20 -14.60 -0.34
C CYS A 591 26.77 -14.35 -1.80
N GLU A 592 26.54 -15.42 -2.56
CA GLU A 592 25.93 -15.29 -3.88
C GLU A 592 24.45 -14.86 -3.75
N LYS A 593 24.01 -13.93 -4.60
CA LYS A 593 22.61 -13.49 -4.64
C LYS A 593 21.69 -14.68 -4.96
N ASP A 594 20.68 -14.93 -4.13
CA ASP A 594 19.67 -15.99 -4.28
C ASP A 594 18.27 -15.48 -3.88
N GLU A 595 17.47 -15.12 -4.89
CA GLU A 595 16.13 -14.56 -4.68
C GLU A 595 15.14 -15.56 -4.05
N TYR A 596 15.33 -16.86 -4.30
CA TYR A 596 14.45 -17.90 -3.76
C TYR A 596 14.68 -18.07 -2.25
N LEU A 597 15.94 -18.18 -1.83
CA LEU A 597 16.30 -18.26 -0.42
C LEU A 597 15.95 -16.96 0.32
N ALA A 598 16.19 -15.80 -0.30
CA ALA A 598 15.75 -14.51 0.24
C ALA A 598 14.24 -14.49 0.50
N SER A 599 13.43 -14.87 -0.49
CA SER A 599 11.96 -14.92 -0.35
C SER A 599 11.51 -15.88 0.78
N CYS A 600 12.13 -17.05 0.89
CA CYS A 600 11.82 -18.02 1.94
C CYS A 600 12.12 -17.47 3.34
N HIS A 601 13.27 -16.83 3.54
CA HIS A 601 13.64 -16.27 4.83
C HIS A 601 12.84 -15.01 5.18
N TYR A 602 12.56 -14.14 4.22
CA TYR A 602 11.66 -13.00 4.44
C TYR A 602 10.25 -13.44 4.84
N LYS A 603 9.70 -14.51 4.24
CA LYS A 603 8.38 -15.05 4.64
C LYS A 603 8.37 -15.52 6.09
N LYS A 604 9.42 -16.22 6.52
CA LYS A 604 9.57 -16.66 7.91
C LYS A 604 9.68 -15.47 8.87
N ALA A 605 10.49 -14.48 8.53
CA ALA A 605 10.65 -13.25 9.31
C ALA A 605 9.33 -12.49 9.42
N TYR A 606 8.64 -12.26 8.29
CA TYR A 606 7.36 -11.55 8.24
C TYR A 606 6.30 -12.20 9.13
N HIS A 607 6.10 -13.52 8.99
CA HIS A 607 5.14 -14.26 9.80
C HIS A 607 5.47 -14.17 11.29
N SER A 608 6.73 -14.36 11.65
CA SER A 608 7.16 -14.33 13.05
C SER A 608 7.02 -12.91 13.64
N PHE A 609 7.34 -11.86 12.88
CA PHE A 609 7.11 -10.47 13.31
C PHE A 609 5.62 -10.17 13.50
N GLN A 610 4.72 -10.73 12.68
CA GLN A 610 3.28 -10.59 12.91
C GLN A 610 2.86 -11.26 14.23
N GLU A 611 3.33 -12.48 14.50
CA GLU A 611 3.06 -13.18 15.77
C GLU A 611 3.62 -12.43 16.99
N MET A 612 4.78 -11.81 16.86
CA MET A 612 5.40 -11.00 17.92
C MET A 612 4.53 -9.78 18.26
N ILE A 613 4.01 -9.08 17.25
CA ILE A 613 3.14 -7.91 17.45
C ILE A 613 1.79 -8.27 18.08
N GLU A 614 1.26 -9.46 17.81
CA GLU A 614 0.03 -9.95 18.48
C GLU A 614 0.23 -10.14 19.99
N LYS A 615 1.45 -10.49 20.41
CA LYS A 615 1.80 -10.64 21.83
C LYS A 615 2.08 -9.28 22.48
N GLN A 616 2.85 -8.44 21.81
CA GLN A 616 3.32 -7.16 22.32
C GLN A 616 3.48 -6.16 21.17
N GLU A 617 2.81 -5.01 21.26
CA GLU A 617 3.01 -3.95 20.28
C GLU A 617 4.40 -3.32 20.45
N ASP A 618 5.15 -3.27 19.34
CA ASP A 618 6.50 -2.70 19.28
C ASP A 618 6.60 -1.81 18.05
N ASP A 619 7.11 -0.60 18.25
CA ASP A 619 7.14 0.45 17.26
C ASP A 619 8.12 0.14 16.11
N ASN A 620 9.25 -0.49 16.42
CA ASN A 620 10.25 -0.91 15.43
C ASN A 620 9.81 -2.12 14.62
N LEU A 621 9.13 -3.09 15.24
CA LEU A 621 8.52 -4.22 14.53
C LEU A 621 7.39 -3.75 13.61
N LEU A 622 6.54 -2.83 14.06
CA LEU A 622 5.52 -2.20 13.23
C LEU A 622 6.14 -1.46 12.04
N TYR A 623 7.21 -0.69 12.28
CA TYR A 623 7.97 -0.03 11.21
C TYR A 623 8.54 -1.04 10.20
N ARG A 624 9.20 -2.11 10.67
CA ARG A 624 9.76 -3.17 9.82
C ARG A 624 8.69 -3.88 9.01
N LEU A 625 7.55 -4.25 9.60
CA LEU A 625 6.42 -4.83 8.87
C LEU A 625 5.84 -3.86 7.84
N GLY A 626 5.75 -2.57 8.18
CA GLY A 626 5.36 -1.52 7.25
C GLY A 626 6.27 -1.48 6.03
N MET A 627 7.59 -1.44 6.24
CA MET A 627 8.58 -1.46 5.17
C MET A 627 8.54 -2.75 4.34
N MET A 628 8.49 -3.92 4.98
CA MET A 628 8.40 -5.22 4.31
C MET A 628 7.14 -5.30 3.44
N THR A 629 6.00 -4.83 3.96
CA THR A 629 4.72 -4.81 3.21
C THR A 629 4.75 -3.81 2.06
N LEU A 630 5.36 -2.63 2.26
CA LEU A 630 5.52 -1.62 1.21
C LEU A 630 6.38 -2.14 0.04
N LYS A 631 7.43 -2.91 0.34
CA LYS A 631 8.37 -3.47 -0.63
C LYS A 631 7.95 -4.85 -1.16
N GLY A 632 6.94 -5.50 -0.57
CA GLY A 632 6.56 -6.88 -0.89
C GLY A 632 7.62 -7.92 -0.52
N LYS A 633 8.35 -7.70 0.58
CA LYS A 633 9.40 -8.61 1.07
C LYS A 633 8.79 -9.58 2.07
N GLY A 634 8.64 -10.84 1.69
CA GLY A 634 8.04 -11.89 2.53
C GLY A 634 6.51 -11.90 2.54
N CYS A 635 5.87 -10.95 1.86
CA CYS A 635 4.43 -10.83 1.70
C CYS A 635 4.11 -10.17 0.34
N GLU A 636 2.84 -10.14 -0.04
CA GLU A 636 2.42 -9.35 -1.20
C GLU A 636 2.54 -7.84 -0.90
N LYS A 637 2.92 -7.07 -1.92
CA LYS A 637 3.02 -5.61 -1.81
C LYS A 637 1.64 -5.02 -1.56
N ASP A 638 1.48 -4.34 -0.43
CA ASP A 638 0.22 -3.70 -0.04
C ASP A 638 0.50 -2.35 0.66
N ILE A 639 0.24 -1.26 -0.06
CA ILE A 639 0.54 0.10 0.41
C ILE A 639 -0.40 0.49 1.56
N ASP A 640 -1.69 0.16 1.48
CA ASP A 640 -2.66 0.55 2.51
C ASP A 640 -2.39 -0.19 3.82
N LYS A 641 -2.05 -1.48 3.74
CA LYS A 641 -1.62 -2.26 4.91
C LYS A 641 -0.30 -1.75 5.46
N ALA A 642 0.67 -1.38 4.60
CA ALA A 642 1.92 -0.76 5.05
C ALA A 642 1.67 0.55 5.82
N ILE A 643 0.84 1.45 5.28
CA ILE A 643 0.42 2.70 5.94
C ILE A 643 -0.23 2.38 7.29
N SER A 644 -1.07 1.35 7.38
CA SER A 644 -1.70 0.97 8.65
C SER A 644 -0.69 0.55 9.74
N TYR A 645 0.37 -0.17 9.38
CA TYR A 645 1.45 -0.51 10.31
C TYR A 645 2.26 0.73 10.70
N LEU A 646 2.56 1.60 9.74
CA LEU A 646 3.33 2.81 9.98
C LEU A 646 2.57 3.83 10.83
N GLU A 647 1.27 4.05 10.62
CA GLU A 647 0.47 4.94 11.48
C GLU A 647 0.40 4.44 12.93
N LYS A 648 0.36 3.11 13.13
CA LYS A 648 0.49 2.53 14.47
C LYS A 648 1.88 2.80 15.07
N ALA A 649 2.96 2.58 14.32
CA ALA A 649 4.30 2.91 14.77
C ALA A 649 4.46 4.41 15.12
N VAL A 650 3.87 5.30 14.31
CA VAL A 650 3.85 6.75 14.55
C VAL A 650 3.06 7.10 15.82
N SER A 651 1.99 6.36 16.15
CA SER A 651 1.25 6.55 17.40
C SER A 651 2.08 6.18 18.65
N LEU A 652 3.14 5.39 18.47
CA LEU A 652 4.16 5.07 19.46
C LEU A 652 5.41 5.96 19.33
N GLU A 653 5.30 7.08 18.62
CA GLU A 653 6.35 8.08 18.42
C GLU A 653 7.58 7.60 17.61
N ASN A 654 7.46 6.54 16.80
CA ASN A 654 8.57 6.07 15.97
C ASN A 654 8.95 7.08 14.87
N GLU A 655 10.17 7.62 14.94
CA GLU A 655 10.66 8.64 14.00
C GLU A 655 10.88 8.07 12.58
N ASN A 656 11.43 6.85 12.46
CA ASN A 656 11.64 6.22 11.16
C ASN A 656 10.32 5.97 10.42
N ALA A 657 9.26 5.62 11.16
CA ALA A 657 7.92 5.47 10.61
C ALA A 657 7.34 6.81 10.13
N LYS A 658 7.54 7.92 10.86
CA LYS A 658 7.12 9.26 10.41
C LYS A 658 7.80 9.63 9.09
N LEU A 659 9.11 9.40 8.99
CA LEU A 659 9.89 9.69 7.77
C LEU A 659 9.42 8.85 6.58
N LEU A 660 9.30 7.53 6.77
CA LEU A 660 8.85 6.63 5.70
C LEU A 660 7.41 6.95 5.28
N LEU A 661 6.53 7.24 6.23
CA LEU A 661 5.15 7.58 5.94
C LEU A 661 5.04 8.95 5.24
N ALA A 662 5.87 9.91 5.62
CA ALA A 662 5.98 11.19 4.90
C ALA A 662 6.41 10.98 3.44
N GLN A 663 7.40 10.10 3.20
CA GLN A 663 7.80 9.73 1.84
C GLN A 663 6.67 9.08 1.06
N ILE A 664 5.92 8.15 1.66
CA ILE A 664 4.76 7.50 1.02
C ILE A 664 3.72 8.55 0.64
N TYR A 665 3.38 9.47 1.56
CA TYR A 665 2.41 10.52 1.28
C TYR A 665 2.85 11.48 0.18
N LEU A 666 4.15 11.79 0.08
CA LEU A 666 4.70 12.58 -1.03
C LEU A 666 4.71 11.79 -2.35
N GLN A 667 5.08 10.51 -2.34
CA GLN A 667 5.13 9.66 -3.54
C GLN A 667 3.74 9.35 -4.12
N GLU A 668 2.76 9.11 -3.26
CA GLU A 668 1.38 8.77 -3.65
C GLU A 668 0.51 10.02 -3.90
N ASP A 669 1.10 11.22 -3.88
CA ASP A 669 0.38 12.47 -4.11
C ASP A 669 -0.79 12.64 -3.08
N ASP A 670 -0.60 12.24 -1.82
CA ASP A 670 -1.64 12.31 -0.79
C ASP A 670 -1.76 13.72 -0.21
N TYR A 671 -2.44 14.59 -0.97
CA TYR A 671 -2.67 16.00 -0.64
C TYR A 671 -3.32 16.24 0.73
N GLU A 672 -4.05 15.26 1.27
CA GLU A 672 -4.68 15.35 2.58
C GLU A 672 -3.65 15.23 3.69
N ASN A 673 -2.71 14.29 3.56
CA ASN A 673 -1.70 14.00 4.58
C ASN A 673 -0.37 14.74 4.38
N ILE A 674 -0.10 15.29 3.19
CA ILE A 674 1.13 16.06 2.91
C ILE A 674 1.42 17.16 3.95
N PRO A 675 0.47 18.00 4.42
CA PRO A 675 0.77 19.00 5.44
C PRO A 675 1.29 18.39 6.76
N ARG A 676 0.77 17.22 7.15
CA ARG A 676 1.24 16.47 8.32
C ARG A 676 2.62 15.86 8.08
N ALA A 677 2.85 15.30 6.89
CA ALA A 677 4.13 14.78 6.45
C ALA A 677 5.23 15.86 6.49
N MET A 678 4.96 17.04 5.92
CA MET A 678 5.88 18.17 5.93
C MET A 678 6.24 18.61 7.34
N LYS A 679 5.25 18.65 8.25
CA LYS A 679 5.50 18.97 9.65
C LYS A 679 6.46 17.96 10.30
N TRP A 680 6.26 16.66 10.09
CA TRP A 680 7.17 15.63 10.61
C TRP A 680 8.59 15.77 10.07
N LEU A 681 8.72 16.07 8.78
CA LEU A 681 10.03 16.29 8.17
C LEU A 681 10.72 17.53 8.76
N GLU A 682 9.99 18.63 9.00
CA GLU A 682 10.52 19.86 9.60
C GLU A 682 10.91 19.71 11.08
N GLU A 683 10.26 18.81 11.80
CA GLU A 683 10.58 18.48 13.20
C GLU A 683 11.76 17.49 13.34
N SER A 684 12.19 16.88 12.24
CA SER A 684 13.24 15.87 12.22
C SER A 684 14.60 16.46 11.83
N ASP A 685 15.62 16.17 12.64
CA ASP A 685 17.01 16.50 12.34
C ASP A 685 17.69 15.47 11.40
N ASN A 686 16.96 14.48 10.91
CA ASN A 686 17.48 13.46 10.00
C ASN A 686 17.90 14.08 8.65
N GLN A 687 19.10 13.76 8.17
CA GLN A 687 19.65 14.23 6.89
C GLN A 687 18.74 13.94 5.70
N LEU A 688 18.06 12.80 5.70
CA LEU A 688 17.08 12.42 4.68
C LEU A 688 15.87 13.37 4.70
N ALA A 689 15.41 13.76 5.90
CA ALA A 689 14.32 14.72 6.04
C ALA A 689 14.74 16.08 5.47
N CYS A 690 15.93 16.57 5.82
CA CYS A 690 16.49 17.81 5.26
C CYS A 690 16.59 17.76 3.73
N TYR A 691 17.06 16.65 3.15
CA TYR A 691 17.13 16.49 1.70
C TYR A 691 15.73 16.52 1.06
N ILE A 692 14.76 15.79 1.62
CA ILE A 692 13.38 15.77 1.12
C ILE A 692 12.78 17.19 1.19
N LEU A 693 12.89 17.88 2.33
CA LEU A 693 12.43 19.26 2.47
C LEU A 693 13.08 20.18 1.43
N GLY A 694 14.39 20.07 1.28
CA GLY A 694 15.15 20.79 0.27
C GLY A 694 14.62 20.58 -1.15
N LYS A 695 14.37 19.32 -1.52
CA LYS A 695 13.78 18.94 -2.81
C LYS A 695 12.36 19.49 -2.96
N GLU A 696 11.50 19.33 -1.97
CA GLU A 696 10.11 19.77 -2.01
C GLU A 696 9.99 21.29 -2.11
N TYR A 697 10.76 22.04 -1.31
CA TYR A 697 10.78 23.50 -1.37
C TYR A 697 11.41 24.03 -2.68
N SER A 698 12.41 23.33 -3.24
CA SER A 698 13.03 23.72 -4.52
C SER A 698 12.12 23.50 -5.73
N SER A 699 11.41 22.38 -5.74
CA SER A 699 10.53 21.98 -6.84
C SER A 699 9.19 22.72 -6.77
N GLY A 700 8.66 22.93 -5.56
CA GLY A 700 7.30 23.43 -5.35
C GLY A 700 6.23 22.43 -5.80
N GLU A 701 6.56 21.13 -5.91
CA GLU A 701 5.63 20.08 -6.38
C GLU A 701 4.42 19.97 -5.45
N HIS A 702 4.69 19.71 -4.17
CA HIS A 702 3.65 19.50 -3.16
C HIS A 702 3.40 20.71 -2.26
N ILE A 703 4.29 21.69 -2.25
CA ILE A 703 4.22 22.88 -1.38
C ILE A 703 4.53 24.14 -2.18
N GLU A 704 4.38 25.32 -1.56
CA GLU A 704 4.81 26.57 -2.20
C GLU A 704 6.33 26.55 -2.42
N LYS A 705 6.78 26.92 -3.63
CA LYS A 705 8.21 26.97 -3.94
C LYS A 705 8.87 28.05 -3.09
N ASP A 706 9.89 27.67 -2.35
CA ASP A 706 10.65 28.56 -1.47
C ASP A 706 12.14 28.25 -1.63
N THR A 707 12.81 29.03 -2.47
CA THR A 707 14.22 28.82 -2.79
C THR A 707 15.12 29.03 -1.56
N GLU A 708 14.76 29.92 -0.64
CA GLU A 708 15.57 30.20 0.56
C GLU A 708 15.50 29.01 1.53
N LYS A 709 14.29 28.49 1.79
CA LYS A 709 14.12 27.26 2.59
C LYS A 709 14.75 26.05 1.92
N ALA A 710 14.65 25.94 0.60
CA ALA A 710 15.29 24.86 -0.13
C ALA A 710 16.81 24.85 0.08
N ILE A 711 17.46 26.01 -0.08
CA ILE A 711 18.90 26.15 0.16
C ILE A 711 19.22 25.88 1.63
N HIS A 712 18.41 26.39 2.56
CA HIS A 712 18.60 26.15 4.00
C HIS A 712 18.62 24.65 4.34
N TYR A 713 17.59 23.89 4.00
CA TYR A 713 17.53 22.47 4.33
C TYR A 713 18.58 21.65 3.58
N LEU A 714 18.87 21.95 2.32
CA LEU A 714 19.95 21.27 1.58
C LEU A 714 21.34 21.56 2.19
N SER A 715 21.55 22.76 2.75
CA SER A 715 22.80 23.11 3.43
C SER A 715 22.98 22.44 4.79
N LEU A 716 21.89 21.91 5.38
CA LEU A 716 21.93 21.11 6.62
C LEU A 716 22.30 19.64 6.36
N CYS A 717 22.30 19.18 5.11
CA CYS A 717 22.71 17.82 4.77
C CYS A 717 24.24 17.72 4.87
N ASP A 718 24.77 16.94 5.81
CA ASP A 718 26.22 16.81 5.97
C ASP A 718 26.85 16.11 4.77
N ASP A 719 27.75 16.81 4.07
CA ASP A 719 28.66 16.27 3.04
C ASP A 719 28.03 15.28 2.05
N ASN A 720 26.79 15.56 1.63
CA ASN A 720 25.92 14.69 0.83
C ASN A 720 25.91 15.10 -0.65
N GLU A 721 26.27 14.17 -1.53
CA GLU A 721 26.41 14.41 -2.96
C GLU A 721 25.11 14.79 -3.69
N TYR A 722 23.97 14.23 -3.25
CA TYR A 722 22.66 14.55 -3.81
C TYR A 722 22.24 15.97 -3.44
N ALA A 723 22.50 16.37 -2.18
CA ALA A 723 22.24 17.72 -1.72
C ALA A 723 23.11 18.74 -2.47
N PHE A 724 24.40 18.45 -2.66
CA PHE A 724 25.30 19.30 -3.46
C PHE A 724 24.84 19.44 -4.91
N TYR A 725 24.46 18.34 -5.56
CA TYR A 725 23.96 18.41 -6.93
C TYR A 725 22.65 19.19 -7.03
N LYS A 726 21.76 19.06 -6.03
CA LYS A 726 20.52 19.85 -5.96
C LYS A 726 20.80 21.35 -5.75
N LEU A 727 21.75 21.70 -4.89
CA LEU A 727 22.19 23.07 -4.70
C LEU A 727 22.79 23.65 -5.99
N PHE A 728 23.58 22.87 -6.73
CA PHE A 728 24.06 23.25 -8.07
C PHE A 728 22.91 23.63 -9.00
N GLN A 729 21.85 22.81 -9.08
CA GLN A 729 20.68 23.08 -9.92
C GLN A 729 19.97 24.39 -9.50
N ILE A 730 19.77 24.60 -8.20
CA ILE A 730 19.14 25.82 -7.68
C ILE A 730 19.98 27.07 -8.00
N TYR A 731 21.30 27.00 -7.85
CA TYR A 731 22.18 28.13 -8.16
C TYR A 731 22.33 28.38 -9.67
N GLU A 732 22.18 27.37 -10.53
CA GLU A 732 22.02 27.57 -11.98
C GLU A 732 20.73 28.32 -12.32
N GLU A 733 19.59 27.93 -11.72
CA GLU A 733 18.30 28.59 -11.94
C GLU A 733 18.33 30.06 -11.51
N THR A 734 18.96 30.35 -10.37
CA THR A 734 19.10 31.72 -9.83
C THR A 734 20.23 32.52 -10.48
N GLN A 735 20.92 31.95 -11.48
CA GLN A 735 22.03 32.56 -12.21
C GLN A 735 23.23 32.95 -11.33
N ASN A 736 23.42 32.29 -10.19
CA ASN A 736 24.60 32.47 -9.33
C ASN A 736 25.70 31.49 -9.74
N HIS A 737 26.51 31.94 -10.71
CA HIS A 737 27.49 31.08 -11.36
C HIS A 737 28.58 30.54 -10.44
N ASP A 738 29.08 31.35 -9.50
CA ASP A 738 30.18 30.97 -8.61
C ASP A 738 29.75 29.85 -7.64
N LEU A 739 28.59 30.01 -6.99
CA LEU A 739 28.06 28.99 -6.08
C LEU A 739 27.60 27.74 -6.82
N SER A 740 27.01 27.89 -8.00
CA SER A 740 26.66 26.76 -8.87
C SER A 740 27.88 25.87 -9.15
N LEU A 741 28.98 26.45 -9.64
CA LEU A 741 30.20 25.70 -9.92
C LEU A 741 30.85 25.13 -8.65
N HIS A 742 30.74 25.82 -7.51
CA HIS A 742 31.24 25.33 -6.24
C HIS A 742 30.56 24.02 -5.84
N TYR A 743 29.23 23.99 -5.78
CA TYR A 743 28.48 22.79 -5.40
C TYR A 743 28.60 21.66 -6.43
N LEU A 744 28.71 21.99 -7.73
CA LEU A 744 28.99 20.98 -8.75
C LEU A 744 30.34 20.29 -8.52
N LYS A 745 31.37 21.06 -8.12
CA LYS A 745 32.69 20.50 -7.78
C LYS A 745 32.63 19.61 -6.53
N MET A 746 31.93 20.04 -5.47
CA MET A 746 31.76 19.23 -4.27
C MET A 746 31.10 17.88 -4.58
N ALA A 747 30.07 17.87 -5.44
CA ALA A 747 29.46 16.62 -5.91
C ALA A 747 30.42 15.77 -6.77
N CYS A 748 31.27 16.39 -7.60
CA CYS A 748 32.31 15.68 -8.36
C CYS A 748 33.38 15.06 -7.45
N ASP A 749 33.77 15.74 -6.37
CA ASP A 749 34.78 15.25 -5.42
C ASP A 749 34.28 13.98 -4.69
N LYS A 750 32.96 13.84 -4.56
CA LYS A 750 32.25 12.63 -4.12
C LYS A 750 32.11 11.54 -5.18
N GLN A 751 32.65 11.76 -6.38
CA GLN A 751 32.51 10.87 -7.54
C GLN A 751 31.05 10.64 -7.95
N PHE A 752 30.15 11.60 -7.66
CA PHE A 752 28.74 11.50 -8.02
C PHE A 752 28.57 11.60 -9.54
N GLU A 753 28.16 10.50 -10.17
CA GLU A 753 28.16 10.35 -11.64
C GLU A 753 27.43 11.47 -12.39
N PRO A 754 26.21 11.89 -11.98
CA PRO A 754 25.53 13.02 -12.61
C PRO A 754 26.37 14.30 -12.63
N ALA A 755 27.06 14.59 -11.51
CA ALA A 755 27.92 15.75 -11.41
C ALA A 755 29.16 15.62 -12.31
N LEU A 756 29.79 14.44 -12.38
CA LEU A 756 30.94 14.19 -13.26
C LEU A 756 30.56 14.40 -14.73
N ILE A 757 29.43 13.85 -15.17
CA ILE A 757 28.90 14.01 -16.53
C ILE A 757 28.60 15.47 -16.81
N LYS A 758 27.92 16.16 -15.88
CA LYS A 758 27.58 17.57 -16.05
C LYS A 758 28.82 18.46 -16.11
N MET A 759 29.83 18.21 -15.29
CA MET A 759 31.12 18.90 -15.33
C MET A 759 31.82 18.69 -16.68
N ALA A 760 31.84 17.45 -17.18
CA ALA A 760 32.42 17.14 -18.48
C ALA A 760 31.71 17.90 -19.62
N GLN A 761 30.38 17.98 -19.60
CA GLN A 761 29.61 18.77 -20.58
C GLN A 761 30.03 20.24 -20.57
N LEU A 762 30.09 20.87 -19.39
CA LEU A 762 30.48 22.27 -19.26
C LEU A 762 31.91 22.52 -19.78
N LEU A 763 32.84 21.60 -19.54
CA LEU A 763 34.22 21.68 -20.00
C LEU A 763 34.36 21.49 -21.52
N ILE A 764 33.49 20.69 -22.14
CA ILE A 764 33.45 20.51 -23.61
C ILE A 764 32.87 21.74 -24.29
N GLU A 765 31.79 22.29 -23.73
CA GLU A 765 31.09 23.46 -24.29
C GLU A 765 31.95 24.73 -24.24
N GLY A 766 32.70 24.94 -23.16
CA GLY A 766 33.63 26.07 -23.02
C GLY A 766 32.97 27.44 -22.87
N GLN A 767 31.64 27.50 -22.66
CA GLN A 767 30.90 28.78 -22.57
C GLN A 767 30.88 29.34 -21.14
N LYS A 768 30.71 28.46 -20.14
CA LYS A 768 30.60 28.82 -18.73
C LYS A 768 31.92 28.66 -17.98
N ILE A 769 32.72 27.66 -18.37
CA ILE A 769 34.05 27.39 -17.80
C ILE A 769 35.06 27.28 -18.94
N GLU A 770 36.35 27.48 -18.61
CA GLU A 770 37.42 27.32 -19.59
C GLU A 770 37.38 25.92 -20.19
N LYS A 771 37.42 25.87 -21.53
CA LYS A 771 37.32 24.62 -22.28
C LYS A 771 38.54 23.74 -21.98
N ASP A 772 38.32 22.54 -21.46
CA ASP A 772 39.37 21.58 -21.11
C ASP A 772 38.89 20.16 -21.41
N ILE A 773 39.25 19.68 -22.60
CA ILE A 773 38.77 18.41 -23.14
C ILE A 773 39.41 17.22 -22.42
N ASP A 774 40.68 17.33 -22.02
CA ASP A 774 41.38 16.26 -21.31
C ASP A 774 40.75 16.03 -19.94
N LYS A 775 40.44 17.11 -19.20
CA LYS A 775 39.69 16.98 -17.94
C LYS A 775 38.28 16.43 -18.16
N ALA A 776 37.58 16.86 -19.21
CA ALA A 776 36.25 16.33 -19.53
C ALA A 776 36.28 14.82 -19.78
N ILE A 777 37.27 14.34 -20.54
CA ILE A 777 37.46 12.90 -20.80
C ILE A 777 37.77 12.14 -19.52
N ASN A 778 38.57 12.71 -18.61
CA ASN A 778 38.85 12.08 -17.32
C ASN A 778 37.57 11.91 -16.48
N TYR A 779 36.74 12.96 -16.37
CA TYR A 779 35.45 12.86 -15.66
C TYR A 779 34.52 11.81 -16.30
N LEU A 780 34.44 11.76 -17.63
CA LEU A 780 33.64 10.75 -18.33
C LEU A 780 34.20 9.33 -18.16
N LYS A 781 35.53 9.15 -18.10
CA LYS A 781 36.15 7.85 -17.83
C LYS A 781 35.88 7.38 -16.40
N THR A 782 35.90 8.28 -15.42
CA THR A 782 35.51 7.95 -14.05
C THR A 782 34.06 7.46 -14.01
N ALA A 783 33.12 8.17 -14.65
CA ALA A 783 31.74 7.71 -14.74
C ALA A 783 31.59 6.39 -15.54
N GLU A 784 32.39 6.19 -16.61
CA GLU A 784 32.39 4.95 -17.39
C GLU A 784 32.89 3.74 -16.59
N SER A 785 33.80 3.93 -15.63
CA SER A 785 34.30 2.84 -14.78
C SER A 785 33.21 2.21 -13.91
N ASN A 786 32.13 2.95 -13.63
CA ASN A 786 30.91 2.45 -12.99
C ASN A 786 29.88 1.90 -14.02
N ASN A 787 30.32 1.65 -15.25
CA ASN A 787 29.50 1.19 -16.37
C ASN A 787 28.38 2.16 -16.81
N ASN A 788 28.51 3.46 -16.52
CA ASN A 788 27.48 4.44 -16.86
C ASN A 788 27.27 4.58 -18.38
N GLN A 789 26.05 4.28 -18.82
CA GLN A 789 25.64 4.27 -20.22
C GLN A 789 25.81 5.64 -20.92
N PHE A 790 25.54 6.75 -20.24
CA PHE A 790 25.63 8.10 -20.81
C PHE A 790 27.07 8.55 -20.97
N ALA A 791 27.92 8.24 -20.01
CA ALA A 791 29.35 8.53 -20.09
C ALA A 791 30.00 7.79 -21.28
N GLN A 792 29.64 6.52 -21.47
CA GLN A 792 30.04 5.73 -22.64
C GLN A 792 29.57 6.37 -23.95
N TYR A 793 28.29 6.76 -24.04
CA TYR A 793 27.77 7.44 -25.23
C TYR A 793 28.52 8.76 -25.53
N MET A 794 28.77 9.58 -24.50
CA MET A 794 29.49 10.85 -24.65
C MET A 794 30.94 10.66 -25.11
N LEU A 795 31.66 9.67 -24.55
CA LEU A 795 33.01 9.31 -25.00
C LEU A 795 33.01 8.83 -26.45
N GLY A 796 32.08 7.94 -26.79
CA GLY A 796 31.90 7.43 -28.15
C GLY A 796 31.65 8.57 -29.15
N LYS A 797 30.79 9.52 -28.78
CA LYS A 797 30.49 10.72 -29.57
C LYS A 797 31.72 11.62 -29.77
N LEU A 798 32.52 11.84 -28.72
CA LEU A 798 33.73 12.66 -28.78
C LEU A 798 34.74 12.09 -29.79
N PHE A 799 35.05 10.80 -29.69
CA PHE A 799 36.00 10.14 -30.59
C PHE A 799 35.45 9.95 -32.01
N LEU A 800 34.12 9.81 -32.18
CA LEU A 800 33.49 9.69 -33.49
C LEU A 800 33.59 10.98 -34.30
N PHE A 801 33.28 12.12 -33.69
CA PHE A 801 33.23 13.40 -34.39
C PHE A 801 34.60 14.06 -34.55
N GLY A 802 35.57 13.77 -33.68
CA GLY A 802 36.94 14.26 -33.79
C GLY A 802 37.08 15.79 -33.84
N LYS A 803 36.08 16.53 -33.34
CA LYS A 803 36.04 18.01 -33.42
C LYS A 803 37.08 18.65 -32.51
N ASP A 804 37.27 18.03 -31.35
CA ASP A 804 38.05 18.57 -30.22
C ASP A 804 39.12 17.57 -29.71
N VAL A 805 39.11 16.34 -30.26
CA VAL A 805 40.11 15.29 -30.05
C VAL A 805 40.47 14.63 -31.38
N GLU A 806 41.59 13.91 -31.44
CA GLU A 806 41.88 13.06 -32.59
C GLU A 806 40.77 12.01 -32.76
N GLN A 807 40.32 11.85 -34.00
CA GLN A 807 39.25 10.91 -34.33
C GLN A 807 39.76 9.48 -34.17
N ASP A 808 39.07 8.66 -33.39
CA ASP A 808 39.42 7.26 -33.16
C ASP A 808 38.19 6.37 -33.35
N GLU A 809 38.10 5.74 -34.51
CA GLU A 809 36.96 4.91 -34.92
C GLU A 809 36.79 3.75 -33.96
N LYS A 810 37.90 3.15 -33.56
CA LYS A 810 37.90 1.93 -32.77
C LYS A 810 37.38 2.22 -31.37
N LEU A 811 37.88 3.28 -30.74
CA LEU A 811 37.38 3.74 -29.44
C LEU A 811 35.93 4.23 -29.53
N ALA A 812 35.58 4.96 -30.59
CA ALA A 812 34.21 5.40 -30.81
C ALA A 812 33.22 4.23 -30.89
N VAL A 813 33.52 3.23 -31.72
CA VAL A 813 32.72 1.99 -31.86
C VAL A 813 32.63 1.27 -30.51
N GLU A 814 33.75 1.10 -29.81
CA GLU A 814 33.78 0.38 -28.53
C GLU A 814 32.83 1.01 -27.50
N TYR A 815 32.95 2.32 -27.25
CA TYR A 815 32.11 2.99 -26.27
C TYR A 815 30.63 3.06 -26.70
N LEU A 816 30.36 3.29 -28.00
CA LEU A 816 28.99 3.29 -28.50
C LEU A 816 28.35 1.90 -28.41
N GLN A 817 29.09 0.82 -28.65
CA GLN A 817 28.60 -0.55 -28.48
C GLN A 817 28.29 -0.87 -27.02
N LYS A 818 29.18 -0.52 -26.08
CA LYS A 818 28.92 -0.68 -24.64
C LYS A 818 27.63 0.04 -24.23
N SER A 819 27.45 1.28 -24.68
CA SER A 819 26.25 2.06 -24.38
C SER A 819 24.98 1.48 -25.02
N ALA A 820 25.06 1.04 -26.28
CA ALA A 820 23.95 0.43 -27.01
C ALA A 820 23.51 -0.93 -26.43
N GLN A 821 24.45 -1.74 -25.92
CA GLN A 821 24.14 -3.00 -25.24
C GLN A 821 23.30 -2.80 -23.96
N GLN A 822 23.41 -1.64 -23.34
CA GLN A 822 22.57 -1.23 -22.20
C GLN A 822 21.21 -0.65 -22.64
N GLY A 823 20.89 -0.64 -23.94
CA GLY A 823 19.64 -0.12 -24.50
C GLY A 823 19.68 1.34 -24.97
N ASN A 824 20.86 1.93 -25.15
CA ASN A 824 20.96 3.32 -25.63
C ASN A 824 20.66 3.41 -27.13
N GLU A 825 19.44 3.82 -27.47
CA GLU A 825 18.99 3.95 -28.86
C GLU A 825 19.79 4.99 -29.66
N TYR A 826 20.30 6.05 -29.01
CA TYR A 826 21.14 7.06 -29.67
C TYR A 826 22.53 6.52 -30.02
N ALA A 827 23.11 5.72 -29.12
CA ALA A 827 24.37 5.05 -29.39
C ALA A 827 24.21 4.04 -30.54
N GLN A 828 23.10 3.29 -30.54
CA GLN A 828 22.75 2.40 -31.65
C GLN A 828 22.57 3.16 -32.96
N TYR A 829 21.85 4.28 -32.97
CA TYR A 829 21.69 5.12 -34.15
C TYR A 829 23.03 5.61 -34.71
N LEU A 830 23.95 6.07 -33.85
CA LEU A 830 25.29 6.51 -34.28
C LEU A 830 26.13 5.36 -34.83
N LEU A 831 25.99 4.15 -34.29
CA LEU A 831 26.64 2.94 -34.85
C LEU A 831 26.12 2.62 -36.26
N GLU A 832 24.80 2.70 -36.46
CA GLU A 832 24.15 2.41 -37.75
C GLU A 832 24.48 3.44 -38.83
N HIS A 833 24.69 4.70 -38.45
CA HIS A 833 24.91 5.84 -39.36
C HIS A 833 26.36 6.37 -39.32
N MET A 834 27.31 5.59 -38.79
CA MET A 834 28.68 6.06 -38.52
C MET A 834 29.40 6.63 -39.75
N ASN A 835 29.15 6.04 -40.92
CA ASN A 835 29.73 6.46 -42.19
C ASN A 835 29.32 7.88 -42.62
N ASP A 836 28.17 8.38 -42.16
CA ASP A 836 27.69 9.74 -42.47
C ASP A 836 28.47 10.83 -41.71
N PHE A 837 29.18 10.43 -40.66
CA PHE A 837 29.91 11.31 -39.77
C PHE A 837 31.44 11.22 -39.95
N TYR A 838 31.95 10.07 -40.38
CA TYR A 838 33.38 9.84 -40.63
C TYR A 838 33.92 10.51 -41.91
N HIS A 839 33.05 10.71 -42.91
CA HIS A 839 33.43 11.25 -44.22
C HIS A 839 32.47 12.36 -44.66
N GLN A 840 32.42 13.48 -43.93
CA GLN A 840 31.65 14.64 -44.36
C GLN A 840 32.26 15.23 -45.65
N PRO A 841 31.55 15.24 -46.80
CA PRO A 841 32.03 15.93 -47.99
C PRO A 841 32.17 17.42 -47.67
N LEU A 842 33.23 18.07 -48.19
CA LEU A 842 33.54 19.49 -47.97
C LEU A 842 32.32 20.42 -48.13
N ALA A 843 31.39 20.05 -49.02
CA ALA A 843 30.15 20.76 -49.29
C ALA A 843 29.15 20.78 -48.11
N LEU A 844 29.07 19.71 -47.32
CA LEU A 844 28.16 19.62 -46.17
C LEU A 844 28.70 20.43 -44.97
N MET A 845 30.02 20.40 -44.77
CA MET A 845 30.71 21.26 -43.81
C MET A 845 30.53 22.75 -44.17
N ALA A 846 30.68 23.11 -45.44
CA ALA A 846 30.43 24.47 -45.92
C ALA A 846 28.96 24.89 -45.68
N SER A 847 27.99 24.03 -45.98
CA SER A 847 26.55 24.30 -45.76
C SER A 847 26.24 24.54 -44.27
N ARG A 848 26.75 23.69 -43.37
CA ARG A 848 26.56 23.84 -41.92
C ARG A 848 27.26 25.08 -41.37
N PHE A 849 28.45 25.40 -41.87
CA PHE A 849 29.16 26.64 -41.57
C PHE A 849 28.31 27.86 -41.98
N PHE A 850 27.81 27.90 -43.21
CA PHE A 850 26.94 29.01 -43.66
C PHE A 850 25.62 29.08 -42.88
N HIS A 851 25.03 27.94 -42.49
CA HIS A 851 23.83 27.92 -41.67
C HIS A 851 24.10 28.43 -40.24
N HIS A 852 25.26 28.10 -39.66
CA HIS A 852 25.66 28.57 -38.34
C HIS A 852 25.99 30.06 -38.35
N VAL A 853 26.75 30.52 -39.34
CA VAL A 853 27.01 31.94 -39.59
C VAL A 853 25.72 32.72 -39.81
N SER A 854 24.74 32.16 -40.54
CA SER A 854 23.41 32.76 -40.70
C SER A 854 22.65 32.93 -39.39
N ARG A 855 22.77 31.98 -38.44
CA ARG A 855 22.17 32.10 -37.11
C ARG A 855 22.86 33.18 -36.26
N ILE A 856 24.19 33.28 -36.33
CA ILE A 856 24.96 34.33 -35.66
C ILE A 856 24.50 35.72 -36.15
N PHE A 857 24.33 35.89 -37.47
CA PHE A 857 23.81 37.13 -38.05
C PHE A 857 22.34 37.39 -37.69
N GLN A 858 21.50 36.37 -37.50
CA GLN A 858 20.13 36.53 -37.00
C GLN A 858 20.10 36.96 -35.53
N SER A 859 21.02 36.46 -34.69
CA SER A 859 21.11 36.84 -33.26
C SER A 859 21.78 38.20 -33.01
N GLN A 860 22.51 38.75 -33.99
CA GLN A 860 23.22 40.04 -33.87
C GLN A 860 22.53 41.22 -34.60
N MET A 861 21.36 41.00 -35.20
CA MET A 861 20.55 42.09 -35.75
C MET A 861 19.81 42.81 -34.61
N PRO A 862 20.12 44.08 -34.29
CA PRO A 862 19.35 44.80 -33.29
C PRO A 862 17.91 44.94 -33.78
N ILE A 863 16.95 44.69 -32.88
CA ILE A 863 15.54 45.01 -33.11
C ILE A 863 15.45 46.53 -33.23
N ASN A 864 15.53 47.03 -34.46
CA ASN A 864 15.37 48.44 -34.75
C ASN A 864 13.88 48.80 -34.66
N ASN A 865 13.46 49.18 -33.46
CA ASN A 865 12.23 49.92 -33.23
C ASN A 865 12.38 51.36 -33.76
N HIS A 866 12.24 51.57 -35.07
CA HIS A 866 11.90 52.89 -35.60
C HIS A 866 11.09 52.79 -36.91
N PRO A 867 10.04 53.62 -37.09
CA PRO A 867 9.01 53.39 -38.11
C PRO A 867 9.33 54.15 -39.40
N LEU A 868 10.38 53.76 -40.13
CA LEU A 868 10.66 54.24 -41.50
C LEU A 868 11.82 53.43 -42.14
N ALA A 869 11.58 52.16 -42.46
CA ALA A 869 12.44 51.41 -43.38
C ALA A 869 11.59 50.96 -44.57
N GLY A 870 11.55 51.82 -45.60
CA GLY A 870 10.85 51.57 -46.84
C GLY A 870 11.60 50.56 -47.72
N THR A 871 10.95 49.44 -47.98
CA THR A 871 10.89 48.65 -49.23
C THR A 871 10.09 47.42 -48.83
N GLU A 872 8.92 47.11 -49.39
CA GLU A 872 8.78 46.65 -50.76
C GLU A 872 7.36 46.90 -51.28
N ARG A 873 7.14 48.08 -51.88
CA ARG A 873 5.94 48.34 -52.69
C ARG A 873 5.84 47.39 -53.89
N LYS A 874 6.99 46.90 -54.39
CA LYS A 874 7.11 45.92 -55.48
C LYS A 874 6.75 44.49 -55.06
N LEU A 875 7.12 44.03 -53.85
CA LEU A 875 6.74 42.70 -53.36
C LEU A 875 5.24 42.66 -53.04
N LYS A 876 4.70 43.73 -52.43
CA LYS A 876 3.26 43.86 -52.17
C LYS A 876 2.44 43.84 -53.47
N GLN A 877 2.92 44.49 -54.54
CA GLN A 877 2.30 44.39 -55.87
C GLN A 877 2.40 42.99 -56.49
N LYS A 878 3.54 42.29 -56.34
CA LYS A 878 3.70 40.91 -56.82
C LYS A 878 2.80 39.92 -56.08
N ILE A 879 2.64 40.07 -54.76
CA ILE A 879 1.75 39.25 -53.94
C ILE A 879 0.28 39.52 -54.32
N MET A 880 -0.08 40.78 -54.56
CA MET A 880 -1.41 41.18 -55.00
C MET A 880 -1.75 40.63 -56.40
N GLN A 881 -0.80 40.69 -57.34
CA GLN A 881 -0.95 40.08 -58.67
C GLN A 881 -1.05 38.55 -58.62
N LYS A 882 -0.29 37.90 -57.73
CA LYS A 882 -0.39 36.44 -57.50
C LYS A 882 -1.76 36.04 -56.92
N LYS A 883 -2.28 36.82 -55.96
CA LYS A 883 -3.60 36.56 -55.36
C LYS A 883 -4.75 36.76 -56.36
N LEU A 884 -4.66 37.76 -57.24
CA LEU A 884 -5.60 37.97 -58.35
C LEU A 884 -5.51 36.83 -59.40
N ALA A 885 -4.31 36.33 -59.70
CA ALA A 885 -4.11 35.20 -60.60
C ALA A 885 -4.61 33.86 -60.03
N MET A 886 -4.75 33.76 -58.70
CA MET A 886 -5.30 32.60 -57.99
C MET A 886 -6.81 32.74 -57.72
N GLY A 887 -7.48 33.76 -58.25
CA GLY A 887 -8.94 33.92 -58.19
C GLY A 887 -9.48 34.62 -56.95
N HIS A 888 -8.63 35.21 -56.10
CA HIS A 888 -9.09 35.97 -54.94
C HIS A 888 -9.54 37.39 -55.35
N LYS A 889 -10.74 37.79 -54.90
CA LYS A 889 -11.25 39.16 -55.09
C LYS A 889 -10.51 40.15 -54.19
N GLN A 890 -10.50 41.41 -54.63
CA GLN A 890 -9.62 42.47 -54.12
C GLN A 890 -9.94 42.92 -52.67
N ASP A 891 -11.12 42.57 -52.14
CA ASP A 891 -11.67 43.13 -50.90
C ASP A 891 -12.01 42.09 -49.80
N ASP A 892 -11.52 40.85 -49.89
CA ASP A 892 -11.65 39.91 -48.77
C ASP A 892 -10.64 40.25 -47.67
N HIS A 893 -10.99 41.24 -46.83
CA HIS A 893 -10.73 41.29 -45.39
C HIS A 893 -11.39 42.55 -44.79
N THR A 894 -12.52 42.39 -44.10
CA THR A 894 -12.92 43.29 -43.01
C THR A 894 -13.49 42.50 -41.84
N LEU A 895 -12.81 42.65 -40.68
CA LEU A 895 -13.26 42.45 -39.28
C LEU A 895 -13.45 40.98 -38.85
N ASN A 896 -12.87 40.46 -37.76
CA ASN A 896 -12.22 41.01 -36.56
C ASN A 896 -11.02 40.14 -36.17
#